data_AF-A0A7C5LKB3-F1
#
_entry.id   AF-A0A7C5LKB3-F1
#
_cell.length_a   1.000
_cell.length_b   1.000
_cell.length_c   1.000
_cell.angle_alpha   90.00
_cell.angle_beta   90.00
_cell.angle_gamma   90.00
#
_symmetry.space_group_name_H-M   'P 1'
#
loop_
_entity.id
_entity.type
_entity.pdbx_description
1 polymer ?
#
loop_
_entity_poly.entity_id
_entity_poly.type
_entity_poly.pdbx_seq_one_letter_code
_entity_poly.pdbx_strand_id
1 'polypeptide(L)'
;MSAAQGRRNAVAQTRKSLDMNKIAVIWLLCVTSGVAFEPYDSGPVRGDGPARKVSVNVAGVRVLRLLTSCEQGTANCNIWGEPRLVAQDGTVTPLTALTPISVRVGWGRLLLNTNWLGHPLCIGEQTFRDGFWVHADSELRFKLDGRYERFEAFVGEDRDRANGVVRFQVLSGDAPRPLTAAEARAEELDSQFAALQRDLQQRVALDRFAAETYHPAARIWPTDRDPADIVVRRVAALLDDLKTPGFDAALAKLQHACTNIPVADLAARRGLFEQACALRRQIAFSNPLLNFDEILFIKRHRAIYNHMCDQFYGIAARPGGGLYVLKNPFGENPEVRDLLAHSVVEKGRLKGQRLIGGNGANAQLHWNGETRLSGDLTEGGAFLSPALSYDAKQILFAYCECKGDRDQKFHTDPTRGHWDAGRCYHLFKVNVDGTGLEQLTDGTWNEFDPCWLPNGRIAFISERRGGYLRCGRACPLYNLFDMNPDGTDINLLSFHDSNEWHPSVTHDGRIVWTRWDYVDRHGCVAHVPWITRLDGTDPRALHGNFAVRQQRADMELNVRPIPNSPKYVATAAPHHGQAFGSLIIIDPRVKDDDAMGPVKRLTPEVGFPESQGGREVYGTAWPLSENYFLCVYDVAMNGVKTKHTPGNYGIYLVDAFGNKELLYRDPEIACHNPIPLRPTAKPPITVNPQLTANAQPVKPGDPGEGTMAVVNIYDTLRPWPENLKAREIRIYQLLPCSVPSGGLRPHETGHRIAEAGDSLVPARWVLGTVPIEADGSAHFKVPAYRELFFQLVDERGMAIQSMRSGTAVRHGEKLVCQGCHEPKHKTAATTERIPLALQRPPSEPKPDVDGSNPFSYPRLVQPVLDRNCVSCHDQHPGKAPNLKREPIQNKFYASYNNLVKYGFTRYGDHYRTVPGQFGARASRLVAMLEKGHHDVKLSPEDFHRITLWLDTVSMFYGVFEKEPGEAQLRGEIARATLE
;
A
#
# COMPACT_ATOMS: atom_id res chain seq x y z
N MET A 1 -21.63 54.24 -56.51
CA MET A 1 -20.88 53.02 -56.86
C MET A 1 -21.12 52.02 -55.72
N SER A 2 -22.35 51.53 -55.55
CA SER A 2 -23.06 50.44 -56.28
C SER A 2 -22.73 49.08 -55.66
N ALA A 3 -23.63 48.35 -55.00
CA ALA A 3 -25.05 48.51 -54.68
C ALA A 3 -25.32 47.64 -53.43
N ALA A 4 -25.79 48.18 -52.30
CA ALA A 4 -27.18 48.50 -51.95
C ALA A 4 -27.99 47.26 -51.49
N GLN A 5 -28.29 47.16 -50.19
CA GLN A 5 -29.62 47.41 -49.58
C GLN A 5 -30.57 46.21 -49.78
N GLY A 6 -31.13 45.54 -48.76
CA GLY A 6 -31.49 45.96 -47.41
C GLY A 6 -33.02 46.05 -47.29
N ARG A 7 -33.52 45.70 -46.09
CA ARG A 7 -34.89 45.91 -45.53
C ARG A 7 -35.86 44.73 -45.62
N ARG A 8 -36.77 44.49 -44.67
CA ARG A 8 -37.06 44.86 -43.26
C ARG A 8 -38.51 44.36 -43.02
N ASN A 9 -38.92 44.33 -41.75
CA ASN A 9 -40.29 44.26 -41.20
C ASN A 9 -40.76 42.83 -40.87
N ALA A 10 -41.00 42.42 -39.62
CA ALA A 10 -41.74 43.00 -38.49
C ALA A 10 -43.28 42.86 -38.58
N VAL A 11 -43.78 41.93 -37.74
CA VAL A 11 -45.02 41.92 -36.95
C VAL A 11 -46.37 41.99 -37.67
N ALA A 12 -47.12 40.88 -37.59
CA ALA A 12 -48.54 40.88 -37.23
C ALA A 12 -48.91 39.59 -36.51
N GLN A 13 -49.38 39.72 -35.26
CA GLN A 13 -50.03 38.68 -34.47
C GLN A 13 -51.41 38.36 -35.05
N THR A 14 -51.83 37.09 -35.00
CA THR A 14 -53.15 36.74 -34.46
C THR A 14 -53.20 35.26 -34.03
N ARG A 15 -53.66 35.05 -32.79
CA ARG A 15 -53.85 33.78 -32.09
C ARG A 15 -54.90 32.90 -32.78
N LYS A 16 -54.70 31.58 -32.76
CA LYS A 16 -55.72 30.59 -32.39
C LYS A 16 -55.06 29.28 -31.95
N SER A 17 -55.66 28.69 -30.92
CA SER A 17 -55.26 27.58 -30.06
C SER A 17 -55.31 26.18 -30.70
N LEU A 18 -54.71 25.21 -29.99
CA LEU A 18 -54.86 23.74 -30.05
C LEU A 18 -54.05 23.06 -31.18
N ASP A 19 -53.38 21.92 -31.01
CA ASP A 19 -53.55 20.84 -30.03
C ASP A 19 -52.26 19.99 -29.94
N MET A 20 -51.88 19.57 -28.73
CA MET A 20 -50.65 18.82 -28.40
C MET A 20 -50.72 17.31 -28.70
N ASN A 21 -51.59 16.88 -29.63
CA ASN A 21 -51.89 15.46 -29.87
C ASN A 21 -51.48 14.91 -31.25
N LYS A 22 -50.61 15.58 -32.02
CA LYS A 22 -50.24 15.13 -33.38
C LYS A 22 -48.74 15.02 -33.70
N ILE A 23 -47.86 15.14 -32.72
CA ILE A 23 -46.44 14.71 -32.84
C ILE A 23 -46.20 13.52 -31.89
N ALA A 24 -47.15 12.59 -31.92
CA ALA A 24 -47.15 11.32 -31.21
C ALA A 24 -47.57 10.20 -32.17
N VAL A 25 -47.13 10.25 -33.43
CA VAL A 25 -47.28 9.17 -34.41
C VAL A 25 -46.10 9.35 -35.39
N ILE A 26 -45.35 8.28 -35.69
CA ILE A 26 -44.11 8.24 -36.51
C ILE A 26 -42.77 8.20 -35.71
N TRP A 27 -42.76 7.73 -34.46
CA TRP A 27 -41.59 7.00 -33.90
C TRP A 27 -42.00 5.74 -33.10
N LEU A 28 -43.26 5.33 -33.26
CA LEU A 28 -43.80 4.08 -32.74
C LEU A 28 -43.97 3.12 -33.93
N LEU A 29 -42.91 2.39 -34.29
CA LEU A 29 -42.92 1.12 -35.04
C LEU A 29 -41.47 0.58 -35.17
N CYS A 30 -40.85 0.33 -34.02
CA CYS A 30 -39.89 -0.76 -33.79
C CYS A 30 -39.88 -1.06 -32.28
N VAL A 31 -41.06 -1.46 -31.78
CA VAL A 31 -41.14 -2.24 -30.55
C VAL A 31 -40.87 -3.68 -30.98
N THR A 32 -39.60 -4.10 -30.95
CA THR A 32 -39.33 -5.51 -30.71
C THR A 32 -39.59 -5.72 -29.23
N SER A 33 -40.54 -6.59 -28.93
CA SER A 33 -40.84 -7.09 -27.60
C SER A 33 -39.57 -7.63 -26.92
N GLY A 34 -38.90 -6.79 -26.12
CA GLY A 34 -37.87 -7.25 -25.20
C GLY A 34 -38.58 -7.96 -24.05
N VAL A 35 -38.79 -9.27 -24.17
CA VAL A 35 -39.24 -10.10 -23.05
C VAL A 35 -38.12 -10.06 -22.01
N ALA A 36 -38.39 -9.48 -20.84
CA ALA A 36 -37.47 -9.55 -19.72
C ALA A 36 -37.29 -11.02 -19.31
N PHE A 37 -36.05 -11.44 -19.03
CA PHE A 37 -35.80 -12.79 -18.53
C PHE A 37 -36.59 -13.05 -17.25
N GLU A 38 -37.42 -14.08 -17.25
CA GLU A 38 -38.12 -14.56 -16.05
C GLU A 38 -37.33 -15.73 -15.44
N PRO A 39 -36.84 -15.61 -14.19
CA PRO A 39 -36.21 -16.72 -13.49
C PRO A 39 -37.13 -17.94 -13.41
N TYR A 40 -36.55 -19.13 -13.60
CA TYR A 40 -37.27 -20.38 -13.36
C TYR A 40 -36.93 -20.93 -11.98
N ASP A 41 -37.94 -21.40 -11.28
CA ASP A 41 -37.81 -22.16 -10.05
C ASP A 41 -38.74 -23.38 -10.14
N SER A 42 -38.19 -24.57 -9.93
CA SER A 42 -39.01 -25.78 -9.87
C SER A 42 -39.92 -25.80 -8.64
N GLY A 43 -39.57 -25.09 -7.57
CA GLY A 43 -40.01 -25.41 -6.22
C GLY A 43 -39.42 -26.75 -5.75
N PRO A 44 -39.85 -27.26 -4.59
CA PRO A 44 -39.39 -28.55 -4.07
C PRO A 44 -39.75 -29.70 -5.03
N VAL A 45 -38.77 -30.53 -5.37
CA VAL A 45 -38.90 -31.73 -6.21
C VAL A 45 -38.47 -32.93 -5.38
N ARG A 46 -39.33 -33.94 -5.26
CA ARG A 46 -38.95 -35.19 -4.59
C ARG A 46 -37.91 -35.94 -5.42
N GLY A 47 -36.86 -36.41 -4.77
CA GLY A 47 -35.76 -37.13 -5.41
C GLY A 47 -36.18 -38.45 -6.04
N ASP A 48 -37.14 -39.16 -5.42
CA ASP A 48 -37.73 -40.42 -5.91
C ASP A 48 -38.78 -40.23 -7.02
N GLY A 49 -38.99 -38.98 -7.47
CA GLY A 49 -39.97 -38.62 -8.49
C GLY A 49 -39.48 -38.80 -9.94
N PRO A 50 -40.40 -38.70 -10.92
CA PRO A 50 -40.04 -38.72 -12.33
C PRO A 50 -39.26 -37.46 -12.74
N ALA A 51 -38.53 -37.54 -13.85
CA ALA A 51 -37.83 -36.40 -14.43
C ALA A 51 -38.77 -35.24 -14.76
N ARG A 52 -38.41 -34.02 -14.34
CA ARG A 52 -39.20 -32.82 -14.61
C ARG A 52 -38.60 -32.02 -15.75
N LYS A 53 -39.42 -31.68 -16.74
CA LYS A 53 -38.99 -30.83 -17.84
C LYS A 53 -38.92 -29.35 -17.42
N VAL A 54 -37.83 -28.71 -17.79
CA VAL A 54 -37.54 -27.27 -17.64
C VAL A 54 -37.44 -26.67 -19.03
N SER A 55 -38.10 -25.52 -19.24
CA SER A 55 -38.04 -24.76 -20.48
C SER A 55 -38.16 -23.27 -20.15
N VAL A 56 -37.11 -22.50 -20.43
CA VAL A 56 -36.97 -21.11 -19.99
C VAL A 56 -36.58 -20.24 -21.17
N ASN A 57 -37.24 -19.09 -21.34
CA ASN A 57 -36.83 -18.09 -22.32
C ASN A 57 -35.54 -17.41 -21.83
N VAL A 58 -34.49 -17.47 -22.64
CA VAL A 58 -33.16 -16.89 -22.37
C VAL A 58 -32.76 -15.84 -23.40
N ALA A 59 -33.72 -15.29 -24.15
CA ALA A 59 -33.48 -14.21 -25.09
C ALA A 59 -32.79 -13.02 -24.40
N GLY A 60 -31.70 -12.53 -24.97
CA GLY A 60 -30.91 -11.43 -24.41
C GLY A 60 -30.07 -11.78 -23.17
N VAL A 61 -30.13 -13.01 -22.65
CA VAL A 61 -29.31 -13.44 -21.51
C VAL A 61 -27.85 -13.53 -21.94
N ARG A 62 -26.96 -12.81 -21.23
CA ARG A 62 -25.51 -12.87 -21.44
C ARG A 62 -24.85 -14.01 -20.68
N VAL A 63 -25.30 -14.28 -19.46
CA VAL A 63 -24.82 -15.38 -18.62
C VAL A 63 -26.01 -16.16 -18.04
N LEU A 64 -26.04 -17.46 -18.33
CA LEU A 64 -26.98 -18.43 -17.82
C LEU A 64 -26.43 -19.07 -16.55
N ARG A 65 -27.26 -19.21 -15.52
CA ARG A 65 -26.90 -19.82 -14.24
C ARG A 65 -27.86 -20.97 -13.95
N LEU A 66 -27.32 -22.17 -13.74
CA LEU A 66 -28.07 -23.37 -13.37
C LEU A 66 -27.74 -23.72 -11.92
N LEU A 67 -28.74 -23.63 -11.03
CA LEU A 67 -28.55 -23.86 -9.59
C LEU A 67 -29.34 -25.07 -9.14
N THR A 68 -28.75 -25.87 -8.25
CA THR A 68 -29.45 -26.95 -7.55
C THR A 68 -29.24 -26.82 -6.06
N SER A 69 -30.27 -26.96 -5.25
CA SER A 69 -30.14 -27.04 -3.80
C SER A 69 -30.80 -28.28 -3.20
N CYS A 70 -30.26 -28.74 -2.08
CA CYS A 70 -30.84 -29.81 -1.25
C CYS A 70 -31.68 -29.19 -0.13
N GLU A 71 -33.00 -29.30 -0.21
CA GLU A 71 -33.90 -28.72 0.80
C GLU A 71 -34.15 -29.65 1.99
N GLN A 72 -34.16 -30.97 1.77
CA GLN A 72 -34.37 -31.98 2.81
C GLN A 72 -33.64 -33.28 2.48
N GLY A 73 -33.18 -34.00 3.51
CA GLY A 73 -32.49 -35.29 3.37
C GLY A 73 -31.02 -35.15 2.98
N THR A 74 -30.45 -36.22 2.41
CA THR A 74 -29.06 -36.22 1.89
C THR A 74 -29.00 -36.03 0.39
N ALA A 75 -30.02 -35.36 -0.17
CA ALA A 75 -30.28 -35.33 -1.60
C ALA A 75 -29.35 -34.39 -2.35
N ASN A 76 -28.14 -34.88 -2.60
CA ASN A 76 -27.10 -34.11 -3.24
C ASN A 76 -26.60 -34.76 -4.52
N CYS A 77 -27.30 -35.70 -5.15
CA CYS A 77 -26.85 -36.31 -6.41
C CYS A 77 -27.76 -35.84 -7.56
N ASN A 78 -27.58 -34.62 -8.04
CA ASN A 78 -28.57 -33.96 -8.90
C ASN A 78 -28.17 -34.04 -10.38
N ILE A 79 -29.17 -34.21 -11.24
CA ILE A 79 -28.99 -34.31 -12.69
C ILE A 79 -29.66 -33.13 -13.40
N TRP A 80 -28.93 -32.53 -14.34
CA TRP A 80 -29.47 -31.77 -15.46
C TRP A 80 -29.34 -32.62 -16.73
N GLY A 81 -30.39 -33.36 -17.07
CA GLY A 81 -30.44 -34.28 -18.20
C GLY A 81 -30.80 -33.56 -19.50
N GLU A 82 -30.09 -33.88 -20.57
CA GLU A 82 -30.22 -33.28 -21.91
C GLU A 82 -30.33 -31.74 -21.92
N PRO A 83 -29.45 -31.03 -21.20
CA PRO A 83 -29.51 -29.58 -21.14
C PRO A 83 -29.12 -29.01 -22.50
N ARG A 84 -29.98 -28.20 -23.11
CA ARG A 84 -29.79 -27.67 -24.46
C ARG A 84 -30.25 -26.23 -24.60
N LEU A 85 -29.59 -25.53 -25.52
CA LEU A 85 -29.91 -24.16 -25.91
C LEU A 85 -30.46 -24.14 -27.33
N VAL A 86 -31.49 -23.33 -27.56
CA VAL A 86 -32.13 -23.14 -28.87
C VAL A 86 -31.91 -21.68 -29.30
N ALA A 87 -31.29 -21.48 -30.46
CA ALA A 87 -31.08 -20.17 -31.08
C ALA A 87 -32.33 -19.69 -31.85
N GLN A 88 -32.37 -18.42 -32.26
CA GLN A 88 -33.54 -17.84 -32.95
C GLN A 88 -33.84 -18.54 -34.28
N ASP A 89 -32.82 -19.08 -34.95
CA ASP A 89 -32.94 -19.83 -36.19
C ASP A 89 -33.35 -21.30 -35.99
N GLY A 90 -33.60 -21.71 -34.74
CA GLY A 90 -33.96 -23.08 -34.36
C GLY A 90 -32.76 -24.01 -34.13
N THR A 91 -31.52 -23.53 -34.30
CA THR A 91 -30.31 -24.34 -34.06
C THR A 91 -30.24 -24.76 -32.59
N VAL A 92 -30.05 -26.06 -32.36
CA VAL A 92 -29.94 -26.64 -31.01
C VAL A 92 -28.48 -26.91 -30.67
N THR A 93 -28.00 -26.35 -29.55
CA THR A 93 -26.67 -26.61 -29.00
C THR A 93 -26.80 -27.36 -27.67
N PRO A 94 -26.26 -28.58 -27.53
CA PRO A 94 -26.13 -29.24 -26.22
C PRO A 94 -25.29 -28.37 -25.30
N LEU A 95 -25.78 -28.10 -24.09
CA LEU A 95 -25.09 -27.25 -23.13
C LEU A 95 -23.81 -27.93 -22.62
N THR A 96 -23.77 -29.26 -22.61
CA THR A 96 -22.58 -30.09 -22.31
C THR A 96 -21.45 -29.90 -23.32
N ALA A 97 -21.72 -29.39 -24.52
CA ALA A 97 -20.71 -29.02 -25.50
C ALA A 97 -20.04 -27.66 -25.20
N LEU A 98 -20.57 -26.89 -24.25
CA LEU A 98 -20.00 -25.61 -23.82
C LEU A 98 -19.15 -25.79 -22.55
N THR A 99 -18.09 -25.00 -22.43
CA THR A 99 -17.31 -24.92 -21.19
C THR A 99 -17.97 -23.90 -20.24
N PRO A 100 -18.32 -24.28 -19.00
CA PRO A 100 -18.84 -23.33 -18.03
C PRO A 100 -17.79 -22.28 -17.66
N ILE A 101 -18.20 -21.02 -17.50
CA ILE A 101 -17.33 -19.94 -17.03
C ILE A 101 -16.99 -20.06 -15.54
N SER A 102 -17.85 -20.72 -14.76
CA SER A 102 -17.56 -21.13 -13.39
C SER A 102 -18.44 -22.30 -12.97
N VAL A 103 -17.90 -23.13 -12.07
CA VAL A 103 -18.58 -24.29 -11.49
C VAL A 103 -18.41 -24.24 -9.98
N ARG A 104 -19.52 -24.26 -9.24
CA ARG A 104 -19.56 -24.53 -7.80
C ARG A 104 -20.41 -25.78 -7.59
N VAL A 105 -19.94 -26.70 -6.76
CA VAL A 105 -20.67 -27.90 -6.32
C VAL A 105 -20.42 -28.08 -4.83
N GLY A 106 -21.34 -28.72 -4.12
CA GLY A 106 -21.26 -28.86 -2.66
C GLY A 106 -20.03 -29.63 -2.21
N TRP A 107 -19.65 -30.65 -2.98
CA TRP A 107 -18.35 -31.34 -2.84
C TRP A 107 -18.01 -32.08 -4.15
N GLY A 108 -16.78 -32.56 -4.29
CA GLY A 108 -16.35 -33.29 -5.49
C GLY A 108 -16.20 -32.39 -6.72
N ARG A 109 -16.69 -32.86 -7.87
CA ARG A 109 -16.60 -32.15 -9.16
C ARG A 109 -17.86 -32.36 -10.00
N LEU A 110 -18.07 -31.47 -10.97
CA LEU A 110 -19.03 -31.67 -12.06
C LEU A 110 -18.64 -32.94 -12.86
N LEU A 111 -19.61 -33.82 -13.10
CA LEU A 111 -19.47 -34.97 -13.98
C LEU A 111 -20.36 -34.82 -15.22
N LEU A 112 -19.92 -35.41 -16.33
CA LEU A 112 -20.61 -35.36 -17.62
C LEU A 112 -21.07 -36.75 -18.01
N ASN A 113 -22.34 -36.86 -18.39
CA ASN A 113 -22.99 -38.03 -19.02
C ASN A 113 -23.00 -39.33 -18.20
N THR A 114 -22.34 -39.34 -17.05
CA THR A 114 -22.27 -40.45 -16.11
C THR A 114 -22.32 -39.93 -14.69
N ASN A 115 -22.80 -40.76 -13.78
CA ASN A 115 -22.80 -40.46 -12.35
C ASN A 115 -21.47 -40.86 -11.68
N TRP A 116 -21.36 -40.68 -10.37
CA TRP A 116 -20.13 -40.97 -9.62
C TRP A 116 -19.71 -42.45 -9.61
N LEU A 117 -20.61 -43.37 -9.95
CA LEU A 117 -20.33 -44.80 -10.12
C LEU A 117 -19.94 -45.15 -11.58
N GLY A 118 -19.96 -44.18 -12.49
CA GLY A 118 -19.77 -44.41 -13.92
C GLY A 118 -21.00 -44.96 -14.63
N HIS A 119 -22.17 -44.99 -13.98
CA HIS A 119 -23.43 -45.40 -14.59
C HIS A 119 -24.02 -44.27 -15.45
N PRO A 120 -24.90 -44.60 -16.43
CA PRO A 120 -25.68 -43.60 -17.15
C PRO A 120 -26.55 -42.75 -16.21
N LEU A 121 -26.72 -41.46 -16.55
CA LEU A 121 -27.58 -40.55 -15.80
C LEU A 121 -29.04 -41.02 -15.82
N CYS A 122 -29.64 -41.29 -14.67
CA CYS A 122 -31.01 -41.76 -14.57
C CYS A 122 -31.81 -40.92 -13.57
N ILE A 123 -32.96 -40.38 -13.96
CA ILE A 123 -33.95 -39.77 -13.05
C ILE A 123 -35.23 -40.59 -13.12
N GLY A 124 -35.62 -41.22 -12.01
CA GLY A 124 -36.70 -42.22 -12.02
C GLY A 124 -36.43 -43.30 -13.06
N GLU A 125 -37.41 -43.58 -13.93
CA GLU A 125 -37.28 -44.55 -15.02
C GLU A 125 -36.61 -43.99 -16.30
N GLN A 126 -36.30 -42.69 -16.35
CA GLN A 126 -35.77 -42.04 -17.54
C GLN A 126 -34.23 -41.96 -17.50
N THR A 127 -33.58 -42.53 -18.53
CA THR A 127 -32.13 -42.49 -18.71
C THR A 127 -31.73 -41.44 -19.74
N PHE A 128 -30.66 -40.68 -19.45
CA PHE A 128 -30.12 -39.62 -20.29
C PHE A 128 -28.73 -39.98 -20.78
N ARG A 129 -28.48 -39.78 -22.08
CA ARG A 129 -27.14 -39.99 -22.68
C ARG A 129 -26.24 -38.76 -22.56
N ASP A 130 -26.84 -37.61 -22.33
CA ASP A 130 -26.19 -36.31 -22.27
C ASP A 130 -26.69 -35.57 -21.02
N GLY A 131 -25.79 -34.98 -20.24
CA GLY A 131 -26.19 -34.21 -19.06
C GLY A 131 -25.08 -33.89 -18.07
N PHE A 132 -25.42 -33.01 -17.14
CA PHE A 132 -24.57 -32.68 -16.01
C PHE A 132 -25.03 -33.46 -14.78
N TRP A 133 -24.06 -33.98 -14.04
CA TRP A 133 -24.26 -34.52 -12.72
C TRP A 133 -23.46 -33.70 -11.70
N VAL A 134 -24.13 -33.26 -10.64
CA VAL A 134 -23.56 -32.32 -9.66
C VAL A 134 -23.90 -32.72 -8.25
N HIS A 135 -22.99 -32.37 -7.34
CA HIS A 135 -23.33 -32.35 -5.93
C HIS A 135 -24.01 -31.04 -5.53
N ALA A 136 -25.27 -31.13 -5.09
CA ALA A 136 -25.96 -29.98 -4.50
C ALA A 136 -25.38 -29.65 -3.10
N ASP A 137 -25.33 -28.38 -2.69
CA ASP A 137 -25.73 -27.20 -3.46
C ASP A 137 -24.75 -26.88 -4.61
N SER A 138 -25.27 -26.56 -5.79
CA SER A 138 -24.45 -26.33 -6.98
C SER A 138 -24.86 -25.08 -7.76
N GLU A 139 -23.90 -24.55 -8.51
CA GLU A 139 -24.10 -23.49 -9.49
C GLU A 139 -23.17 -23.67 -10.69
N LEU A 140 -23.76 -23.84 -11.88
CA LEU A 140 -23.05 -23.86 -13.15
C LEU A 140 -23.35 -22.57 -13.92
N ARG A 141 -22.31 -21.87 -14.39
CA ARG A 141 -22.46 -20.63 -15.15
C ARG A 141 -21.97 -20.80 -16.58
N PHE A 142 -22.75 -20.34 -17.55
CA PHE A 142 -22.42 -20.41 -18.98
C PHE A 142 -22.58 -19.05 -19.64
N LYS A 143 -21.61 -18.70 -20.50
CA LYS A 143 -21.67 -17.48 -21.30
C LYS A 143 -22.50 -17.74 -22.55
N LEU A 144 -23.59 -16.98 -22.71
CA LEU A 144 -24.53 -17.08 -23.82
C LEU A 144 -24.41 -15.92 -24.81
N ASP A 145 -23.98 -14.74 -24.35
CA ASP A 145 -23.84 -13.50 -25.15
C ASP A 145 -25.12 -13.08 -25.89
N GLY A 146 -26.30 -13.44 -25.37
CA GLY A 146 -27.59 -13.12 -25.99
C GLY A 146 -27.91 -13.91 -27.25
N ARG A 147 -27.15 -14.97 -27.57
CA ARG A 147 -27.27 -15.73 -28.84
C ARG A 147 -28.43 -16.73 -28.89
N TYR A 148 -29.09 -16.99 -27.76
CA TYR A 148 -30.08 -18.06 -27.63
C TYR A 148 -31.43 -17.52 -27.17
N GLU A 149 -32.52 -18.14 -27.61
CA GLU A 149 -33.89 -17.79 -27.18
C GLU A 149 -34.41 -18.68 -26.07
N ARG A 150 -33.99 -19.95 -26.03
CA ARG A 150 -34.55 -20.91 -25.08
C ARG A 150 -33.50 -21.84 -24.50
N PHE A 151 -33.62 -22.11 -23.20
CA PHE A 151 -32.90 -23.17 -22.50
C PHE A 151 -33.91 -24.27 -22.13
N GLU A 152 -33.56 -25.52 -22.36
CA GLU A 152 -34.38 -26.68 -22.01
C GLU A 152 -33.53 -27.75 -21.32
N ALA A 153 -34.08 -28.44 -20.33
CA ALA A 153 -33.45 -29.59 -19.66
C ALA A 153 -34.50 -30.47 -18.98
N PHE A 154 -34.08 -31.66 -18.57
CA PHE A 154 -34.77 -32.47 -17.56
C PHE A 154 -34.02 -32.38 -16.24
N VAL A 155 -34.73 -32.24 -15.13
CA VAL A 155 -34.14 -32.10 -13.80
C VAL A 155 -34.72 -33.09 -12.81
N GLY A 156 -33.88 -33.54 -11.88
CA GLY A 156 -34.25 -34.45 -10.80
C GLY A 156 -33.02 -35.05 -10.13
N GLU A 157 -33.26 -35.88 -9.13
CA GLU A 157 -32.19 -36.59 -8.44
C GLU A 157 -31.81 -37.87 -9.20
N ASP A 158 -30.55 -38.25 -9.11
CA ASP A 158 -30.04 -39.50 -9.65
C ASP A 158 -30.69 -40.69 -8.93
N ARG A 159 -31.29 -41.60 -9.70
CA ARG A 159 -31.97 -42.80 -9.19
C ARG A 159 -31.10 -43.60 -8.24
N ASP A 160 -29.78 -43.66 -8.47
CA ASP A 160 -28.87 -44.44 -7.62
C ASP A 160 -28.73 -43.84 -6.21
N ARG A 161 -29.27 -42.63 -5.95
CA ARG A 161 -29.30 -41.99 -4.62
C ARG A 161 -30.49 -41.03 -4.40
N ALA A 162 -31.64 -41.33 -4.99
CA ALA A 162 -32.86 -40.53 -4.91
C ALA A 162 -33.52 -40.57 -3.51
N ASN A 163 -33.04 -39.78 -2.54
CA ASN A 163 -33.43 -39.94 -1.13
C ASN A 163 -33.80 -38.66 -0.36
N GLY A 164 -34.11 -37.56 -1.05
CA GLY A 164 -34.59 -36.34 -0.38
C GLY A 164 -35.39 -35.41 -1.28
N VAL A 165 -35.29 -34.10 -1.02
CA VAL A 165 -36.04 -33.06 -1.73
C VAL A 165 -35.07 -32.01 -2.24
N VAL A 166 -35.13 -31.75 -3.54
CA VAL A 166 -34.21 -30.87 -4.26
C VAL A 166 -34.95 -29.74 -4.96
N ARG A 167 -34.31 -28.60 -5.16
CA ARG A 167 -34.83 -27.48 -5.96
C ARG A 167 -33.88 -27.15 -7.10
N PHE A 168 -34.43 -26.87 -8.27
CA PHE A 168 -33.68 -26.47 -9.46
C PHE A 168 -34.10 -25.07 -9.88
N GLN A 169 -33.13 -24.22 -10.14
CA GLN A 169 -33.37 -22.85 -10.58
C GLN A 169 -32.54 -22.51 -11.82
N VAL A 170 -33.14 -21.71 -12.71
CA VAL A 170 -32.44 -21.13 -13.87
C VAL A 170 -32.50 -19.61 -13.70
N LEU A 171 -31.33 -19.00 -13.54
CA LEU A 171 -31.18 -17.57 -13.32
C LEU A 171 -30.35 -16.94 -14.45
N SER A 172 -30.37 -15.61 -14.54
CA SER A 172 -29.50 -14.84 -15.41
C SER A 172 -28.66 -13.83 -14.60
N GLY A 173 -27.55 -13.38 -15.16
CA GLY A 173 -26.72 -12.30 -14.61
C GLY A 173 -25.34 -12.72 -14.15
N ASP A 174 -24.48 -11.73 -13.89
CA ASP A 174 -23.09 -11.94 -13.51
C ASP A 174 -22.87 -12.06 -11.99
N ALA A 175 -23.81 -11.55 -11.20
CA ALA A 175 -23.78 -11.60 -9.75
C ALA A 175 -24.30 -12.96 -9.25
N PRO A 176 -23.68 -13.55 -8.20
CA PRO A 176 -24.26 -14.66 -7.45
C PRO A 176 -25.68 -14.31 -6.98
N ARG A 177 -26.49 -15.32 -6.62
CA ARG A 177 -27.75 -15.04 -5.92
C ARG A 177 -27.34 -14.41 -4.59
N PRO A 178 -27.95 -13.29 -4.17
CA PRO A 178 -27.72 -12.76 -2.83
C PRO A 178 -28.00 -13.87 -1.82
N LEU A 179 -26.99 -14.16 -0.98
CA LEU A 179 -27.17 -15.08 0.13
C LEU A 179 -28.13 -14.44 1.13
N THR A 180 -28.98 -15.26 1.74
CA THR A 180 -29.67 -14.84 2.96
C THR A 180 -28.64 -14.62 4.07
N ALA A 181 -28.99 -13.85 5.10
CA ALA A 181 -28.11 -13.62 6.24
C ALA A 181 -27.67 -14.94 6.91
N ALA A 182 -28.55 -15.95 6.94
CA ALA A 182 -28.24 -17.28 7.47
C ALA A 182 -27.22 -18.02 6.60
N GLU A 183 -27.38 -18.00 5.27
CA GLU A 183 -26.44 -18.62 4.33
C GLU A 183 -25.06 -17.95 4.39
N ALA A 184 -25.00 -16.61 4.42
CA ALA A 184 -23.76 -15.87 4.54
C ALA A 184 -23.04 -16.16 5.87
N ARG A 185 -23.80 -16.31 6.97
CA ARG A 185 -23.25 -16.70 8.27
C ARG A 185 -22.72 -18.13 8.26
N ALA A 186 -23.40 -19.06 7.60
CA ALA A 186 -22.93 -20.43 7.45
C ALA A 186 -21.63 -20.50 6.65
N GLU A 187 -21.54 -19.79 5.52
CA GLU A 187 -20.32 -19.72 4.70
C GLU A 187 -19.14 -19.09 5.46
N GLU A 188 -19.40 -18.06 6.27
CA GLU A 188 -18.39 -17.47 7.15
C GLU A 188 -17.89 -18.49 8.20
N LEU A 189 -18.78 -19.26 8.82
CA LEU A 189 -18.41 -20.31 9.78
C LEU A 189 -17.58 -21.41 9.12
N ASP A 190 -17.94 -21.83 7.90
CA ASP A 190 -17.16 -22.79 7.10
C ASP A 190 -15.76 -22.27 6.80
N SER A 191 -15.67 -21.00 6.40
CA SER A 191 -14.42 -20.32 6.10
C SER A 191 -13.52 -20.24 7.32
N GLN A 192 -14.07 -19.88 8.49
CA GLN A 192 -13.34 -19.85 9.76
C GLN A 192 -12.88 -21.24 10.20
N PHE A 193 -13.75 -22.25 10.10
CA PHE A 193 -13.41 -23.63 10.46
C PHE A 193 -12.25 -24.15 9.60
N ALA A 194 -12.35 -23.98 8.28
CA ALA A 194 -11.32 -24.40 7.34
C ALA A 194 -10.00 -23.66 7.57
N ALA A 195 -10.04 -22.37 7.92
CA ALA A 195 -8.86 -21.59 8.24
C ALA A 195 -8.15 -22.12 9.48
N LEU A 196 -8.87 -22.30 10.59
CA LEU A 196 -8.29 -22.84 11.82
C LEU A 196 -7.78 -24.27 11.64
N GLN A 197 -8.43 -25.08 10.81
CA GLN A 197 -7.93 -26.42 10.49
C GLN A 197 -6.59 -26.37 9.73
N ARG A 198 -6.42 -25.40 8.81
CA ARG A 198 -5.11 -25.18 8.15
C ARG A 198 -4.06 -24.68 9.15
N ASP A 199 -4.41 -23.73 10.01
CA ASP A 199 -3.48 -23.20 11.02
C ASP A 199 -3.04 -24.31 12.00
N LEU A 200 -3.96 -25.20 12.37
CA LEU A 200 -3.69 -26.39 13.18
C LEU A 200 -2.68 -27.32 12.51
N GLN A 201 -2.83 -27.57 11.20
CA GLN A 201 -1.89 -28.35 10.40
C GLN A 201 -0.52 -27.67 10.26
N GLN A 202 -0.48 -26.34 10.34
CA GLN A 202 0.75 -25.54 10.22
C GLN A 202 1.36 -25.15 11.58
N ARG A 203 0.86 -25.68 12.70
CA ARG A 203 1.28 -25.30 14.06
C ARG A 203 2.79 -25.21 14.25
N VAL A 204 3.54 -26.22 13.79
CA VAL A 204 5.01 -26.26 13.93
C VAL A 204 5.68 -25.10 13.19
N ALA A 205 5.15 -24.68 12.04
CA ALA A 205 5.66 -23.54 11.31
C ALA A 205 5.32 -22.22 12.02
N LEU A 206 4.09 -22.10 12.54
CA LEU A 206 3.63 -20.91 13.27
C LEU A 206 4.34 -20.74 14.62
N ASP A 207 4.67 -21.83 15.31
CA ASP A 207 5.34 -21.81 16.61
C ASP A 207 6.76 -21.21 16.55
N ARG A 208 7.36 -21.11 15.36
CA ARG A 208 8.63 -20.38 15.15
C ARG A 208 8.51 -18.91 15.52
N PHE A 209 7.31 -18.33 15.42
CA PHE A 209 7.02 -16.92 15.73
C PHE A 209 6.39 -16.73 17.12
N ALA A 210 6.42 -17.77 17.98
CA ALA A 210 5.82 -17.72 19.31
C ALA A 210 6.30 -16.55 20.17
N ALA A 211 7.61 -16.27 20.17
CA ALA A 211 8.21 -15.16 20.94
C ALA A 211 7.90 -13.77 20.36
N GLU A 212 7.50 -13.71 19.09
CA GLU A 212 7.12 -12.49 18.39
C GLU A 212 5.62 -12.22 18.50
N THR A 213 4.83 -13.17 19.01
CA THR A 213 3.38 -13.02 19.14
C THR A 213 3.03 -12.00 20.23
N TYR A 214 2.11 -11.08 19.94
CA TYR A 214 1.69 -10.04 20.87
C TYR A 214 1.00 -10.61 22.11
N HIS A 215 0.05 -11.52 21.91
CA HIS A 215 -0.67 -12.16 23.00
C HIS A 215 -0.67 -13.70 22.86
N PRO A 216 -0.26 -14.47 23.88
CA PRO A 216 -0.12 -15.93 23.77
C PRO A 216 -1.39 -16.69 23.36
N ALA A 217 -2.57 -16.16 23.69
CA ALA A 217 -3.85 -16.79 23.33
C ALA A 217 -4.12 -16.79 21.81
N ALA A 218 -3.52 -15.88 21.03
CA ALA A 218 -3.62 -15.87 19.57
C ALA A 218 -2.98 -17.10 18.91
N ARG A 219 -2.07 -17.79 19.62
CA ARG A 219 -1.37 -18.97 19.08
C ARG A 219 -2.30 -20.18 19.01
N ILE A 220 -1.87 -21.18 18.24
CA ILE A 220 -2.40 -22.53 18.29
C ILE A 220 -1.59 -23.32 19.33
N TRP A 221 -2.24 -23.85 20.35
CA TRP A 221 -1.56 -24.53 21.46
C TRP A 221 -1.40 -26.03 21.19
N PRO A 222 -0.40 -26.70 21.79
CA PRO A 222 -0.26 -28.15 21.71
C PRO A 222 -1.52 -28.92 22.10
N THR A 223 -2.28 -28.38 23.07
CA THR A 223 -3.54 -28.95 23.58
C THR A 223 -4.74 -28.76 22.66
N ASP A 224 -4.67 -27.86 21.68
CA ASP A 224 -5.76 -27.67 20.73
C ASP A 224 -5.81 -28.89 19.79
N ARG A 225 -6.88 -29.69 19.83
CA ARG A 225 -6.95 -30.90 18.99
C ARG A 225 -7.68 -30.66 17.66
N ASP A 226 -8.52 -29.63 17.60
CA ASP A 226 -9.31 -29.24 16.43
C ASP A 226 -9.74 -27.75 16.51
N PRO A 227 -10.47 -27.21 15.52
CA PRO A 227 -10.97 -25.83 15.56
C PRO A 227 -11.87 -25.50 16.76
N ALA A 228 -12.66 -26.44 17.27
CA ALA A 228 -13.55 -26.18 18.41
C ALA A 228 -12.77 -25.90 19.70
N ASP A 229 -11.72 -26.68 19.98
CA ASP A 229 -10.84 -26.44 21.14
C ASP A 229 -10.20 -25.04 21.07
N ILE A 230 -9.73 -24.64 19.88
CA ILE A 230 -9.12 -23.31 19.65
C ILE A 230 -10.11 -22.19 19.99
N VAL A 231 -11.33 -22.25 19.43
CA VAL A 231 -12.32 -21.19 19.63
C VAL A 231 -12.76 -21.12 21.09
N VAL A 232 -13.07 -22.25 21.73
CA VAL A 232 -13.50 -22.26 23.14
C VAL A 232 -12.42 -21.66 24.05
N ARG A 233 -11.15 -21.97 23.81
CA ARG A 233 -10.03 -21.38 24.56
C ARG A 233 -9.91 -19.87 24.34
N ARG A 234 -10.01 -19.41 23.09
CA ARG A 234 -9.94 -17.97 22.77
C ARG A 234 -11.16 -17.21 23.28
N VAL A 235 -12.34 -17.84 23.35
CA VAL A 235 -13.54 -17.31 24.00
C VAL A 235 -13.33 -17.16 25.50
N ALA A 236 -12.66 -18.11 26.15
CA ALA A 236 -12.31 -18.00 27.56
C ALA A 236 -11.39 -16.79 27.82
N ALA A 237 -10.37 -16.59 26.97
CA ALA A 237 -9.49 -15.43 27.06
C ALA A 237 -10.24 -14.09 26.84
N LEU A 238 -11.16 -14.06 25.86
CA LEU A 238 -12.02 -12.90 25.62
C LEU A 238 -12.92 -12.58 26.82
N LEU A 239 -13.55 -13.59 27.42
CA LEU A 239 -14.43 -13.43 28.57
C LEU A 239 -13.65 -12.95 29.80
N ASP A 240 -12.45 -13.48 30.04
CA ASP A 240 -11.57 -13.08 31.14
C ASP A 240 -11.10 -11.61 31.02
N ASP A 241 -10.82 -11.15 29.79
CA ASP A 241 -10.45 -9.76 29.54
C ASP A 241 -11.64 -8.79 29.70
N LEU A 242 -12.80 -9.10 29.12
CA LEU A 242 -13.99 -8.24 29.20
C LEU A 242 -14.70 -8.29 30.56
N LYS A 243 -14.60 -9.43 31.26
CA LYS A 243 -15.28 -9.68 32.54
C LYS A 243 -16.79 -9.49 32.50
N THR A 244 -17.41 -9.75 31.35
CA THR A 244 -18.86 -9.58 31.18
C THR A 244 -19.63 -10.70 31.91
N PRO A 245 -20.59 -10.38 32.79
CA PRO A 245 -21.32 -11.39 33.55
C PRO A 245 -22.29 -12.20 32.68
N GLY A 246 -22.59 -13.42 33.12
CA GLY A 246 -23.68 -14.24 32.55
C GLY A 246 -23.26 -15.28 31.50
N PHE A 247 -21.98 -15.33 31.14
CA PHE A 247 -21.47 -16.26 30.13
C PHE A 247 -20.68 -17.46 30.70
N ASP A 248 -20.30 -17.43 31.98
CA ASP A 248 -19.45 -18.45 32.61
C ASP A 248 -20.03 -19.87 32.52
N ALA A 249 -21.32 -20.03 32.79
CA ALA A 249 -21.98 -21.33 32.74
C ALA A 249 -22.04 -21.90 31.31
N ALA A 250 -22.28 -21.05 30.31
CA ALA A 250 -22.29 -21.45 28.91
C ALA A 250 -20.88 -21.86 28.43
N LEU A 251 -19.86 -21.10 28.82
CA LEU A 251 -18.46 -21.41 28.52
C LEU A 251 -18.03 -22.72 29.20
N ALA A 252 -18.32 -22.91 30.49
CA ALA A 252 -17.99 -24.13 31.23
C ALA A 252 -18.62 -25.38 30.60
N LYS A 253 -19.87 -25.26 30.12
CA LYS A 253 -20.54 -26.34 29.39
C LYS A 253 -19.80 -26.68 28.09
N LEU A 254 -19.37 -25.69 27.32
CA LEU A 254 -18.60 -25.90 26.09
C LEU A 254 -17.22 -26.50 26.35
N GLN A 255 -16.51 -26.04 27.40
CA GLN A 255 -15.22 -26.59 27.82
C GLN A 255 -15.34 -28.07 28.23
N HIS A 256 -16.37 -28.39 29.02
CA HIS A 256 -16.66 -29.77 29.42
C HIS A 256 -17.00 -30.65 28.21
N ALA A 257 -17.86 -30.18 27.31
CA ALA A 257 -18.22 -30.91 26.09
C ALA A 257 -17.02 -31.10 25.16
N CYS A 258 -16.17 -30.07 24.99
CA CYS A 258 -14.94 -30.17 24.23
C CYS A 258 -13.99 -31.21 24.82
N THR A 259 -13.89 -31.30 26.14
CA THR A 259 -13.03 -32.29 26.80
C THR A 259 -13.51 -33.73 26.53
N ASN A 260 -14.81 -33.96 26.64
CA ASN A 260 -15.40 -35.30 26.66
C ASN A 260 -15.82 -35.86 25.29
N ILE A 261 -16.13 -35.01 24.30
CA ILE A 261 -16.52 -35.47 22.96
C ILE A 261 -15.25 -35.78 22.15
N PRO A 262 -15.07 -37.03 21.66
CA PRO A 262 -13.92 -37.42 20.86
C PRO A 262 -13.79 -36.61 19.58
N VAL A 263 -12.55 -36.27 19.19
CA VAL A 263 -12.29 -35.54 17.93
C VAL A 263 -12.66 -36.32 16.67
N ALA A 264 -12.84 -37.63 16.78
CA ALA A 264 -13.28 -38.48 15.68
C ALA A 264 -14.77 -38.26 15.32
N ASP A 265 -15.57 -37.71 16.24
CA ASP A 265 -16.97 -37.35 15.98
C ASP A 265 -17.05 -35.97 15.32
N LEU A 266 -16.72 -35.92 14.04
CA LEU A 266 -16.61 -34.67 13.28
C LEU A 266 -17.89 -33.81 13.32
N ALA A 267 -19.06 -34.44 13.31
CA ALA A 267 -20.35 -33.74 13.34
C ALA A 267 -20.58 -33.07 14.71
N ALA A 268 -20.36 -33.80 15.81
CA ALA A 268 -20.49 -33.22 17.15
C ALA A 268 -19.45 -32.12 17.39
N ARG A 269 -18.20 -32.33 16.96
CA ARG A 269 -17.13 -31.32 17.04
C ARG A 269 -17.44 -30.07 16.24
N ARG A 270 -18.02 -30.21 15.04
CA ARG A 270 -18.49 -29.08 14.24
C ARG A 270 -19.61 -28.30 14.95
N GLY A 271 -20.57 -29.00 15.55
CA GLY A 271 -21.61 -28.38 16.37
C GLY A 271 -21.06 -27.60 17.57
N LEU A 272 -20.01 -28.10 18.24
CA LEU A 272 -19.33 -27.38 19.33
C LEU A 272 -18.65 -26.10 18.82
N PHE A 273 -17.98 -26.17 17.66
CA PHE A 273 -17.36 -25.00 17.04
C PHE A 273 -18.40 -23.90 16.76
N GLU A 274 -19.56 -24.26 16.18
CA GLU A 274 -20.61 -23.29 15.88
C GLU A 274 -21.21 -22.66 17.14
N GLN A 275 -21.45 -23.46 18.19
CA GLN A 275 -21.90 -22.96 19.49
C GLN A 275 -20.86 -22.04 20.13
N ALA A 276 -19.57 -22.38 20.05
CA ALA A 276 -18.48 -21.56 20.56
C ALA A 276 -18.38 -20.22 19.80
N CYS A 277 -18.51 -20.23 18.47
CA CYS A 277 -18.56 -19.00 17.66
C CYS A 277 -19.80 -18.14 17.98
N ALA A 278 -20.95 -18.75 18.25
CA ALA A 278 -22.14 -18.01 18.68
C ALA A 278 -21.92 -17.34 20.05
N LEU A 279 -21.35 -18.06 21.02
CA LEU A 279 -21.01 -17.51 22.34
C LEU A 279 -19.95 -16.40 22.24
N ARG A 280 -18.91 -16.61 21.42
CA ARG A 280 -17.88 -15.62 21.10
C ARG A 280 -18.49 -14.30 20.64
N ARG A 281 -19.43 -14.35 19.69
CA ARG A 281 -20.10 -13.17 19.16
C ARG A 281 -20.89 -12.42 20.23
N GLN A 282 -21.65 -13.15 21.07
CA GLN A 282 -22.42 -12.54 22.16
C GLN A 282 -21.49 -11.81 23.15
N ILE A 283 -20.39 -12.44 23.54
CA ILE A 283 -19.40 -11.85 24.44
C ILE A 283 -18.70 -10.66 23.76
N ALA A 284 -18.21 -10.82 22.53
CA ALA A 284 -17.52 -9.76 21.80
C ALA A 284 -18.39 -8.51 21.63
N PHE A 285 -19.69 -8.68 21.34
CA PHE A 285 -20.62 -7.57 21.15
C PHE A 285 -21.12 -6.94 22.46
N SER A 286 -20.82 -7.57 23.60
CA SER A 286 -21.02 -6.97 24.92
C SER A 286 -19.87 -6.03 25.34
N ASN A 287 -18.82 -5.91 24.50
CA ASN A 287 -17.65 -5.09 24.81
C ASN A 287 -18.04 -3.60 24.94
N PRO A 288 -17.77 -2.95 26.09
CA PRO A 288 -18.16 -1.55 26.33
C PRO A 288 -17.46 -0.54 25.40
N LEU A 289 -16.38 -0.92 24.71
CA LEU A 289 -15.70 -0.09 23.71
C LEU A 289 -16.51 0.04 22.40
N LEU A 290 -17.50 -0.82 22.19
CA LEU A 290 -18.43 -0.79 21.05
C LEU A 290 -19.60 0.17 21.29
N ASN A 291 -19.34 1.29 21.98
CA ASN A 291 -20.30 2.34 22.27
C ASN A 291 -20.48 3.31 21.08
N PHE A 292 -20.71 2.75 19.90
CA PHE A 292 -21.05 3.45 18.66
C PHE A 292 -21.94 2.57 17.80
N ASP A 293 -22.80 3.17 16.99
CA ASP A 293 -23.80 2.49 16.17
C ASP A 293 -23.57 2.67 14.66
N GLU A 294 -22.54 3.44 14.27
CA GLU A 294 -22.20 3.70 12.89
C GLU A 294 -20.69 3.52 12.62
N ILE A 295 -20.36 2.93 11.46
CA ILE A 295 -18.98 2.79 10.95
C ILE A 295 -18.91 3.41 9.56
N LEU A 296 -18.02 4.38 9.38
CA LEU A 296 -17.61 4.91 8.08
C LEU A 296 -16.65 3.93 7.41
N PHE A 297 -16.84 3.68 6.12
CA PHE A 297 -15.93 2.85 5.32
C PHE A 297 -16.04 3.20 3.83
N ILE A 298 -15.14 2.66 3.02
CA ILE A 298 -15.26 2.72 1.55
C ILE A 298 -15.45 1.33 0.97
N LYS A 299 -16.15 1.25 -0.16
CA LYS A 299 -16.07 0.11 -1.07
C LYS A 299 -15.18 0.50 -2.23
N ARG A 300 -14.28 -0.38 -2.64
CA ARG A 300 -13.41 -0.15 -3.82
C ARG A 300 -12.86 -1.47 -4.34
N HIS A 301 -12.45 -1.47 -5.60
CA HIS A 301 -11.57 -2.51 -6.10
C HIS A 301 -10.11 -2.22 -5.71
N ARG A 302 -9.32 -3.28 -5.60
CA ARG A 302 -7.87 -3.17 -5.58
C ARG A 302 -7.35 -2.53 -6.86
N ALA A 303 -6.21 -1.86 -6.75
CA ALA A 303 -5.53 -1.31 -7.92
C ALA A 303 -5.15 -2.43 -8.89
N ILE A 304 -5.13 -2.12 -10.19
CA ILE A 304 -4.91 -3.13 -11.25
C ILE A 304 -3.45 -3.55 -11.38
N TYR A 305 -2.54 -2.89 -10.65
CA TYR A 305 -1.12 -3.18 -10.62
C TYR A 305 -0.66 -3.43 -9.18
N ASN A 306 0.24 -4.40 -8.99
CA ASN A 306 0.72 -4.80 -7.66
C ASN A 306 2.13 -4.31 -7.42
N HIS A 307 2.19 -3.13 -6.81
CA HIS A 307 3.40 -2.52 -6.32
C HIS A 307 3.01 -1.39 -5.38
N MET A 308 3.81 -1.15 -4.34
CA MET A 308 3.42 -0.27 -3.24
C MET A 308 3.10 1.17 -3.67
N CYS A 309 3.76 1.68 -4.71
CA CYS A 309 3.53 3.03 -5.22
C CYS A 309 2.34 3.07 -6.19
N ASP A 310 2.28 2.12 -7.12
CA ASP A 310 1.31 2.11 -8.21
C ASP A 310 -0.15 2.01 -7.73
N GLN A 311 -0.38 1.45 -6.53
CA GLN A 311 -1.72 1.36 -5.96
C GLN A 311 -2.38 2.73 -5.66
N PHE A 312 -1.58 3.80 -5.66
CA PHE A 312 -2.03 5.17 -5.37
C PHE A 312 -1.97 6.08 -6.60
N TYR A 313 -1.52 5.60 -7.77
CA TYR A 313 -1.67 6.32 -9.02
C TYR A 313 -3.09 6.12 -9.55
N GLY A 314 -3.80 7.22 -9.80
CA GLY A 314 -5.16 7.16 -10.36
C GLY A 314 -5.22 6.51 -11.74
N ILE A 315 -4.09 6.42 -12.48
CA ILE A 315 -3.99 5.66 -13.73
C ILE A 315 -4.11 4.14 -13.54
N ALA A 316 -3.72 3.63 -12.37
CA ALA A 316 -3.84 2.22 -11.99
C ALA A 316 -5.10 1.93 -11.16
N ALA A 317 -5.94 2.96 -10.95
CA ALA A 317 -7.21 2.80 -10.28
C ALA A 317 -8.20 2.00 -11.15
N ARG A 318 -9.01 1.18 -10.49
CA ARG A 318 -10.15 0.49 -11.10
C ARG A 318 -11.44 1.15 -10.60
N PRO A 319 -12.29 1.70 -11.48
CA PRO A 319 -13.56 2.30 -11.09
C PRO A 319 -14.45 1.32 -10.33
N GLY A 320 -15.04 1.76 -9.23
CA GLY A 320 -16.03 1.00 -8.48
C GLY A 320 -16.16 1.47 -7.03
N GLY A 321 -17.34 1.25 -6.47
CA GLY A 321 -17.64 1.51 -5.06
C GLY A 321 -17.99 2.97 -4.74
N GLY A 322 -17.57 3.44 -3.57
CA GLY A 322 -18.10 4.67 -2.96
C GLY A 322 -17.75 4.83 -1.49
N LEU A 323 -18.33 5.86 -0.87
CA LEU A 323 -18.19 6.20 0.55
C LEU A 323 -19.48 5.83 1.29
N TYR A 324 -19.38 4.99 2.32
CA TYR A 324 -20.54 4.36 2.95
C TYR A 324 -20.52 4.47 4.47
N VAL A 325 -21.72 4.40 5.05
CA VAL A 325 -21.91 4.23 6.50
C VAL A 325 -22.63 2.91 6.75
N LEU A 326 -22.05 2.08 7.61
CA LEU A 326 -22.66 0.86 8.14
C LEU A 326 -23.35 1.21 9.46
N LYS A 327 -24.66 1.11 9.51
CA LYS A 327 -25.48 1.33 10.71
C LYS A 327 -25.77 0.01 11.41
N ASN A 328 -25.90 0.07 12.73
CA ASN A 328 -26.17 -1.07 13.60
C ASN A 328 -25.20 -2.26 13.34
N PRO A 329 -23.87 -2.03 13.31
CA PRO A 329 -22.89 -3.04 12.90
C PRO A 329 -22.83 -4.26 13.84
N PHE A 330 -23.35 -4.13 15.05
CA PHE A 330 -23.36 -5.18 16.09
C PHE A 330 -24.74 -5.85 16.23
N GLY A 331 -25.74 -5.40 15.47
CA GLY A 331 -27.07 -6.01 15.44
C GLY A 331 -27.14 -7.23 14.52
N GLU A 332 -28.35 -7.81 14.43
CA GLU A 332 -28.61 -8.95 13.53
C GLU A 332 -28.66 -8.53 12.05
N ASN A 333 -29.08 -7.29 11.77
CA ASN A 333 -29.29 -6.77 10.43
C ASN A 333 -28.57 -5.41 10.30
N PRO A 334 -27.27 -5.40 10.02
CA PRO A 334 -26.55 -4.16 9.77
C PRO A 334 -26.97 -3.56 8.41
N GLU A 335 -27.12 -2.23 8.36
CA GLU A 335 -27.62 -1.52 7.18
C GLU A 335 -26.52 -0.68 6.54
N VAL A 336 -26.42 -0.68 5.21
CA VAL A 336 -25.44 0.14 4.50
C VAL A 336 -26.13 1.30 3.79
N ARG A 337 -25.66 2.51 4.06
CA ARG A 337 -26.06 3.73 3.39
C ARG A 337 -24.91 4.25 2.52
N ASP A 338 -25.18 4.53 1.25
CA ASP A 338 -24.29 5.34 0.41
C ASP A 338 -24.37 6.80 0.88
N LEU A 339 -23.25 7.33 1.37
CA LEU A 339 -23.17 8.67 1.93
C LEU A 339 -23.30 9.74 0.83
N LEU A 340 -22.89 9.43 -0.40
CA LEU A 340 -22.86 10.35 -1.55
C LEU A 340 -24.02 10.12 -2.54
N ALA A 341 -25.03 9.32 -2.15
CA ALA A 341 -26.16 8.96 -3.00
C ALA A 341 -26.90 10.17 -3.61
N HIS A 342 -26.90 11.30 -2.91
CA HIS A 342 -27.57 12.54 -3.33
C HIS A 342 -26.65 13.76 -3.37
N SER A 343 -25.35 13.56 -3.13
CA SER A 343 -24.37 14.64 -3.09
C SER A 343 -23.96 15.07 -4.50
N VAL A 344 -23.78 16.37 -4.67
CA VAL A 344 -23.21 16.99 -5.87
C VAL A 344 -22.06 17.88 -5.41
N VAL A 345 -20.96 17.90 -6.15
CA VAL A 345 -19.82 18.74 -5.81
C VAL A 345 -20.21 20.22 -5.90
N GLU A 346 -19.99 20.97 -4.82
CA GLU A 346 -20.40 22.37 -4.67
C GLU A 346 -19.27 23.34 -5.05
N LYS A 347 -18.01 22.93 -4.85
CA LYS A 347 -16.80 23.73 -5.10
C LYS A 347 -15.72 22.92 -5.83
N GLY A 348 -14.94 23.59 -6.68
CA GLY A 348 -13.80 23.05 -7.42
C GLY A 348 -14.12 22.66 -8.86
N ARG A 349 -13.15 22.03 -9.54
CA ARG A 349 -13.23 21.67 -10.97
C ARG A 349 -14.43 20.79 -11.30
N LEU A 350 -14.84 19.93 -10.37
CA LEU A 350 -15.97 19.01 -10.56
C LEU A 350 -17.33 19.58 -10.14
N LYS A 351 -17.43 20.87 -9.85
CA LYS A 351 -18.69 21.51 -9.44
C LYS A 351 -19.86 21.11 -10.35
N GLY A 352 -20.98 20.73 -9.74
CA GLY A 352 -22.19 20.28 -10.44
C GLY A 352 -22.20 18.80 -10.82
N GLN A 353 -21.12 18.05 -10.55
CA GLN A 353 -21.04 16.62 -10.85
C GLN A 353 -21.27 15.77 -9.59
N ARG A 354 -21.80 14.56 -9.79
CA ARG A 354 -21.83 13.52 -8.77
C ARG A 354 -20.55 12.69 -8.83
N LEU A 355 -20.07 12.22 -7.69
CA LEU A 355 -18.98 11.25 -7.62
C LEU A 355 -19.59 9.85 -7.57
N ILE A 356 -19.24 8.99 -8.53
CA ILE A 356 -19.82 7.64 -8.66
C ILE A 356 -18.71 6.61 -8.89
N GLY A 357 -18.86 5.39 -8.35
CA GLY A 357 -17.88 4.32 -8.57
C GLY A 357 -17.88 3.76 -10.00
N GLY A 358 -19.06 3.66 -10.63
CA GLY A 358 -19.18 3.19 -12.01
C GLY A 358 -18.94 1.68 -12.18
N ASN A 359 -18.44 1.26 -13.34
CA ASN A 359 -18.60 -0.12 -13.86
C ASN A 359 -17.30 -0.92 -14.04
N GLY A 360 -16.24 -0.59 -13.30
CA GLY A 360 -14.91 -1.16 -13.52
C GLY A 360 -14.72 -2.62 -13.07
N ALA A 361 -15.69 -3.27 -12.43
CA ALA A 361 -15.55 -4.64 -11.90
C ALA A 361 -15.10 -5.66 -12.97
N ASN A 362 -15.69 -5.60 -14.17
CA ASN A 362 -15.45 -6.57 -15.25
C ASN A 362 -14.52 -6.04 -16.36
N ALA A 363 -14.07 -4.78 -16.25
CA ALA A 363 -13.26 -4.14 -17.28
C ALA A 363 -11.88 -4.80 -17.42
N GLN A 364 -11.45 -5.09 -18.64
CA GLN A 364 -10.11 -5.57 -18.92
C GLN A 364 -9.17 -4.37 -19.02
N LEU A 365 -8.49 -4.05 -17.92
CA LEU A 365 -7.56 -2.92 -17.82
C LEU A 365 -6.14 -3.44 -17.58
N HIS A 366 -5.17 -2.86 -18.28
CA HIS A 366 -3.76 -3.23 -18.15
C HIS A 366 -2.88 -1.98 -18.07
N TRP A 367 -2.29 -1.74 -16.90
CA TRP A 367 -1.19 -0.79 -16.73
C TRP A 367 0.14 -1.52 -16.93
N ASN A 368 0.99 -1.02 -17.83
CA ASN A 368 2.28 -1.67 -18.11
C ASN A 368 3.34 -1.42 -17.02
N GLY A 369 3.03 -0.60 -16.00
CA GLY A 369 3.96 -0.27 -14.93
C GLY A 369 4.88 0.91 -15.25
N GLU A 370 4.79 1.52 -16.43
CA GLU A 370 5.79 2.51 -16.87
C GLU A 370 5.23 3.70 -17.66
N THR A 371 4.32 3.49 -18.61
CA THR A 371 3.98 4.54 -19.59
C THR A 371 2.51 4.63 -19.96
N ARG A 372 1.78 3.51 -20.06
CA ARG A 372 0.46 3.49 -20.68
C ARG A 372 -0.52 2.53 -20.00
N LEU A 373 -1.76 3.02 -19.83
CA LEU A 373 -2.93 2.22 -19.50
C LEU A 373 -3.67 1.81 -20.78
N SER A 374 -3.81 0.52 -21.03
CA SER A 374 -4.59 -0.04 -22.15
C SER A 374 -5.83 -0.80 -21.67
N GLY A 375 -6.69 -1.19 -22.63
CA GLY A 375 -7.90 -1.96 -22.36
C GLY A 375 -9.19 -1.13 -22.40
N ASP A 376 -10.25 -1.66 -21.81
CA ASP A 376 -11.62 -1.16 -21.93
C ASP A 376 -11.76 0.31 -21.48
N LEU A 377 -12.78 0.98 -22.01
CA LEU A 377 -13.26 2.24 -21.47
C LEU A 377 -14.17 1.94 -20.27
N THR A 378 -14.11 2.81 -19.27
CA THR A 378 -14.86 2.67 -18.03
C THR A 378 -15.58 3.97 -17.71
N GLU A 379 -16.72 3.86 -17.04
CA GLU A 379 -17.43 4.99 -16.45
C GLU A 379 -17.26 4.99 -14.93
N GLY A 380 -17.43 6.17 -14.33
CA GLY A 380 -17.21 6.41 -12.90
C GLY A 380 -15.74 6.40 -12.50
N GLY A 381 -15.52 6.46 -11.18
CA GLY A 381 -14.21 6.65 -10.58
C GLY A 381 -13.91 5.69 -9.44
N ALA A 382 -12.80 5.95 -8.75
CA ALA A 382 -12.33 5.13 -7.64
C ALA A 382 -12.13 6.00 -6.39
N PHE A 383 -12.42 5.43 -5.23
CA PHE A 383 -12.31 6.08 -3.92
C PHE A 383 -11.13 5.54 -3.14
N LEU A 384 -10.49 6.39 -2.34
CA LEU A 384 -9.39 6.04 -1.43
C LEU A 384 -9.48 6.83 -0.12
N SER A 385 -8.84 6.27 0.90
CA SER A 385 -8.35 6.99 2.08
C SER A 385 -9.37 7.88 2.81
N PRO A 386 -10.50 7.34 3.31
CA PRO A 386 -11.41 8.13 4.13
C PRO A 386 -10.74 8.52 5.47
N ALA A 387 -11.04 9.72 5.95
CA ALA A 387 -10.62 10.20 7.27
C ALA A 387 -11.72 11.03 7.93
N LEU A 388 -11.96 10.79 9.21
CA LEU A 388 -13.00 11.46 10.00
C LEU A 388 -12.38 12.57 10.85
N SER A 389 -13.06 13.72 10.89
CA SER A 389 -12.73 14.84 11.79
C SER A 389 -12.94 14.46 13.27
N TYR A 390 -12.23 15.15 14.17
CA TYR A 390 -12.29 14.86 15.62
C TYR A 390 -13.70 15.02 16.21
N ASP A 391 -14.51 15.94 15.69
CA ASP A 391 -15.90 16.13 16.12
C ASP A 391 -16.90 15.20 15.39
N ALA A 392 -16.40 14.37 14.49
CA ALA A 392 -17.15 13.45 13.63
C ALA A 392 -18.25 14.12 12.79
N LYS A 393 -18.02 15.36 12.32
CA LYS A 393 -18.97 16.06 11.44
C LYS A 393 -18.56 16.10 9.98
N GLN A 394 -17.26 16.01 9.73
CA GLN A 394 -16.68 16.11 8.39
C GLN A 394 -15.80 14.90 8.06
N ILE A 395 -15.85 14.50 6.79
CA ILE A 395 -15.09 13.39 6.21
C ILE A 395 -14.22 13.95 5.10
N LEU A 396 -12.95 13.54 5.09
CA LEU A 396 -12.03 13.70 3.97
C LEU A 396 -11.91 12.38 3.24
N PHE A 397 -11.67 12.41 1.93
CA PHE A 397 -11.38 11.23 1.12
C PHE A 397 -10.71 11.64 -0.19
N ALA A 398 -10.15 10.67 -0.92
CA ALA A 398 -9.59 10.89 -2.25
C ALA A 398 -10.45 10.22 -3.33
N TYR A 399 -10.57 10.86 -4.49
CA TYR A 399 -11.34 10.34 -5.63
C TYR A 399 -10.60 10.57 -6.96
N CYS A 400 -10.56 9.54 -7.80
CA CYS A 400 -10.04 9.60 -9.17
C CYS A 400 -11.18 9.36 -10.16
N GLU A 401 -11.38 10.27 -11.11
CA GLU A 401 -12.43 10.17 -12.14
C GLU A 401 -12.21 9.02 -13.14
N CYS A 402 -11.00 8.44 -13.17
CA CYS A 402 -10.59 7.36 -14.08
C CYS A 402 -10.87 7.67 -15.56
N LYS A 403 -10.72 8.92 -15.97
CA LYS A 403 -10.96 9.41 -17.34
C LYS A 403 -9.83 10.28 -17.85
N GLY A 404 -9.87 10.64 -19.13
CA GLY A 404 -8.84 11.47 -19.76
C GLY A 404 -7.66 10.66 -20.32
N ASP A 405 -6.56 11.36 -20.56
CA ASP A 405 -5.34 10.80 -21.15
C ASP A 405 -4.83 9.58 -20.35
N ARG A 406 -4.37 8.56 -21.06
CA ARG A 406 -3.98 7.23 -20.54
C ARG A 406 -2.47 7.01 -20.57
N ASP A 407 -1.71 8.07 -20.84
CA ASP A 407 -0.26 8.07 -20.88
C ASP A 407 0.35 8.87 -19.72
N GLN A 408 1.45 8.36 -19.18
CA GLN A 408 2.31 9.08 -18.24
C GLN A 408 3.18 10.10 -18.99
N LYS A 409 3.30 11.30 -18.44
CA LYS A 409 4.10 12.41 -19.01
C LYS A 409 5.44 12.51 -18.31
N PHE A 410 6.53 12.48 -19.08
CA PHE A 410 7.90 12.62 -18.56
C PHE A 410 8.40 14.04 -18.72
N HIS A 411 8.86 14.64 -17.62
CA HIS A 411 9.46 15.97 -17.58
C HIS A 411 10.17 16.17 -16.25
N THR A 412 10.99 17.22 -16.19
CA THR A 412 11.70 17.67 -14.99
C THR A 412 11.02 18.87 -14.31
N ASP A 413 9.99 19.45 -14.93
CA ASP A 413 9.26 20.63 -14.43
C ASP A 413 8.40 20.29 -13.19
N PRO A 414 8.72 20.78 -11.98
CA PRO A 414 7.96 20.47 -10.77
C PRO A 414 6.60 21.20 -10.70
N THR A 415 6.36 22.17 -11.59
CA THR A 415 5.10 22.94 -11.60
C THR A 415 3.95 22.23 -12.31
N ARG A 416 4.20 21.04 -12.84
CA ARG A 416 3.20 20.13 -13.41
C ARG A 416 3.42 18.72 -12.85
N GLY A 417 2.38 17.90 -12.85
CA GLY A 417 2.47 16.49 -12.53
C GLY A 417 2.47 15.60 -13.77
N HIS A 418 2.59 14.29 -13.56
CA HIS A 418 2.90 13.32 -14.61
C HIS A 418 1.66 12.73 -15.30
N TRP A 419 0.46 13.22 -14.98
CA TRP A 419 -0.80 12.54 -15.31
C TRP A 419 -1.85 13.50 -15.87
N ASP A 420 -2.91 12.95 -16.47
CA ASP A 420 -4.14 13.70 -16.69
C ASP A 420 -4.83 14.01 -15.37
N ALA A 421 -5.48 15.17 -15.25
CA ALA A 421 -6.22 15.51 -14.04
C ALA A 421 -7.34 14.51 -13.70
N GLY A 422 -7.96 13.89 -14.70
CA GLY A 422 -8.95 12.82 -14.53
C GLY A 422 -8.37 11.45 -14.22
N ARG A 423 -7.04 11.30 -14.25
CA ARG A 423 -6.27 10.11 -13.81
C ARG A 423 -5.50 10.36 -12.52
N CYS A 424 -5.78 11.45 -11.82
CA CYS A 424 -5.24 11.72 -10.50
C CYS A 424 -6.31 11.48 -9.43
N TYR A 425 -5.87 10.95 -8.30
CA TYR A 425 -6.63 11.12 -7.06
C TYR A 425 -6.55 12.57 -6.60
N HIS A 426 -7.71 13.16 -6.31
CA HIS A 426 -7.84 14.50 -5.70
C HIS A 426 -8.56 14.38 -4.36
N LEU A 427 -8.27 15.30 -3.43
CA LEU A 427 -8.89 15.31 -2.10
C LEU A 427 -10.23 16.03 -2.11
N PHE A 428 -11.18 15.49 -1.36
CA PHE A 428 -12.52 16.01 -1.17
C PHE A 428 -12.86 16.07 0.32
N LYS A 429 -13.79 16.95 0.66
CA LYS A 429 -14.40 17.08 1.99
C LYS A 429 -15.91 17.03 1.86
N VAL A 430 -16.59 16.37 2.79
CA VAL A 430 -18.05 16.30 2.85
C VAL A 430 -18.51 16.21 4.32
N ASN A 431 -19.72 16.66 4.62
CA ASN A 431 -20.33 16.43 5.92
C ASN A 431 -20.80 14.97 6.05
N VAL A 432 -20.93 14.45 7.26
CA VAL A 432 -21.38 13.07 7.53
C VAL A 432 -22.81 12.77 7.02
N ASP A 433 -23.63 13.80 6.85
CA ASP A 433 -24.97 13.72 6.27
C ASP A 433 -24.97 13.70 4.73
N GLY A 434 -23.82 13.91 4.08
CA GLY A 434 -23.66 13.97 2.62
C GLY A 434 -23.73 15.38 2.01
N THR A 435 -23.95 16.43 2.81
CA THR A 435 -23.97 17.82 2.34
C THR A 435 -22.56 18.44 2.28
N GLY A 436 -22.41 19.58 1.59
CA GLY A 436 -21.15 20.35 1.62
C GLY A 436 -20.00 19.62 0.94
N LEU A 437 -20.27 18.89 -0.15
CA LEU A 437 -19.25 18.16 -0.89
C LEU A 437 -18.36 19.14 -1.67
N GLU A 438 -17.11 19.30 -1.24
CA GLU A 438 -16.14 20.21 -1.82
C GLU A 438 -14.92 19.44 -2.34
N GLN A 439 -14.46 19.78 -3.54
CA GLN A 439 -13.13 19.38 -4.01
C GLN A 439 -12.09 20.35 -3.43
N LEU A 440 -11.10 19.81 -2.73
CA LEU A 440 -10.04 20.58 -2.07
C LEU A 440 -8.81 20.76 -2.96
N THR A 441 -8.50 19.76 -3.80
CA THR A 441 -7.32 19.80 -4.65
C THR A 441 -7.64 19.49 -6.12
N ASP A 442 -6.80 20.01 -7.01
CA ASP A 442 -6.86 19.77 -8.44
C ASP A 442 -5.48 19.79 -9.10
N GLY A 443 -5.46 19.52 -10.41
CA GLY A 443 -4.25 19.53 -11.23
C GLY A 443 -3.84 18.13 -11.67
N THR A 444 -2.55 17.94 -11.89
CA THR A 444 -1.97 16.76 -12.56
C THR A 444 -1.15 15.88 -11.62
N TRP A 445 -1.36 16.01 -10.31
CA TRP A 445 -0.72 15.24 -9.24
C TRP A 445 -1.74 14.38 -8.50
N ASN A 446 -1.33 13.20 -8.07
CA ASN A 446 -2.10 12.34 -7.18
C ASN A 446 -1.93 12.81 -5.73
N GLU A 447 -3.05 12.92 -5.04
CA GLU A 447 -3.14 13.33 -3.65
C GLU A 447 -4.11 12.41 -2.89
N PHE A 448 -3.63 11.83 -1.79
CA PHE A 448 -4.37 10.82 -1.03
C PHE A 448 -3.92 10.79 0.45
N ASP A 449 -4.50 9.88 1.23
CA ASP A 449 -4.27 9.74 2.68
C ASP A 449 -4.37 11.04 3.48
N PRO A 450 -5.49 11.78 3.39
CA PRO A 450 -5.69 12.95 4.22
C PRO A 450 -5.84 12.57 5.70
N CYS A 451 -5.35 13.39 6.62
CA CYS A 451 -5.69 13.32 8.04
C CYS A 451 -5.82 14.71 8.68
N TRP A 452 -6.72 14.83 9.67
CA TRP A 452 -6.98 16.08 10.37
C TRP A 452 -5.91 16.34 11.44
N LEU A 453 -5.24 17.49 11.34
CA LEU A 453 -4.27 17.94 12.33
C LEU A 453 -4.95 18.69 13.49
N PRO A 454 -4.39 18.66 14.71
CA PRO A 454 -4.96 19.37 15.86
C PRO A 454 -4.90 20.89 15.72
N ASN A 455 -4.06 21.44 14.83
CA ASN A 455 -4.07 22.87 14.48
C ASN A 455 -5.20 23.25 13.49
N GLY A 456 -6.02 22.30 13.03
CA GLY A 456 -7.12 22.54 12.09
C GLY A 456 -6.74 22.43 10.61
N ARG A 457 -5.47 22.20 10.30
CA ARG A 457 -4.99 21.90 8.93
C ARG A 457 -5.21 20.42 8.58
N ILE A 458 -4.98 20.08 7.32
CA ILE A 458 -5.06 18.72 6.78
C ILE A 458 -3.68 18.32 6.31
N ALA A 459 -3.10 17.24 6.87
CA ALA A 459 -1.92 16.62 6.29
C ALA A 459 -2.33 15.58 5.24
N PHE A 460 -1.53 15.38 4.20
CA PHE A 460 -1.80 14.44 3.11
C PHE A 460 -0.53 14.09 2.35
N ILE A 461 -0.62 13.08 1.47
CA ILE A 461 0.47 12.64 0.61
C ILE A 461 0.26 13.17 -0.81
N SER A 462 1.32 13.71 -1.45
CA SER A 462 1.23 14.35 -2.77
C SER A 462 2.48 14.16 -3.63
N GLU A 463 2.29 14.16 -4.96
CA GLU A 463 3.37 14.18 -5.96
C GLU A 463 3.93 15.59 -6.25
N ARG A 464 3.40 16.65 -5.62
CA ARG A 464 3.73 18.04 -5.95
C ARG A 464 5.21 18.43 -5.78
N ARG A 465 6.01 17.64 -5.04
CA ARG A 465 7.46 17.88 -4.94
C ARG A 465 8.17 17.61 -6.27
N GLY A 466 7.61 16.73 -7.10
CA GLY A 466 8.19 16.27 -8.36
C GLY A 466 9.29 15.21 -8.18
N GLY A 467 9.81 14.69 -9.29
CA GLY A 467 10.88 13.68 -9.30
C GLY A 467 10.38 12.24 -9.24
N TYR A 468 11.33 11.31 -9.32
CA TYR A 468 11.11 9.90 -9.55
C TYR A 468 11.86 9.03 -8.54
N LEU A 469 11.34 7.83 -8.35
CA LEU A 469 11.99 6.77 -7.59
C LEU A 469 13.27 6.30 -8.27
N ARG A 470 14.32 6.06 -7.47
CA ARG A 470 15.65 5.63 -7.94
C ARG A 470 15.74 4.17 -8.36
N CYS A 471 14.74 3.34 -8.06
CA CYS A 471 14.74 1.91 -8.38
C CYS A 471 13.75 1.55 -9.50
N GLY A 472 14.22 0.74 -10.45
CA GLY A 472 13.40 -0.14 -11.26
C GLY A 472 12.58 0.46 -12.40
N ARG A 473 11.90 1.62 -12.24
CA ARG A 473 10.88 2.10 -13.20
C ARG A 473 10.64 3.62 -13.14
N ALA A 474 9.80 4.14 -14.03
CA ALA A 474 9.35 5.53 -14.02
C ALA A 474 8.22 5.79 -13.00
N CYS A 475 8.57 5.81 -11.73
CA CYS A 475 7.63 5.91 -10.61
C CYS A 475 7.75 7.29 -9.94
N PRO A 476 6.80 8.23 -10.16
CA PRO A 476 6.82 9.53 -9.50
C PRO A 476 6.74 9.43 -7.97
N LEU A 477 7.33 10.42 -7.28
CA LEU A 477 7.49 10.37 -5.82
C LEU A 477 6.35 11.05 -5.05
N TYR A 478 5.99 10.42 -3.93
CA TYR A 478 5.04 10.89 -2.95
C TYR A 478 5.71 11.43 -1.69
N ASN A 479 5.35 12.64 -1.27
CA ASN A 479 5.86 13.25 -0.04
C ASN A 479 4.73 13.78 0.85
N LEU A 480 5.06 14.04 2.12
CA LEU A 480 4.14 14.64 3.09
C LEU A 480 3.94 16.15 2.87
N PHE A 481 2.68 16.57 2.83
CA PHE A 481 2.23 17.97 2.72
C PHE A 481 1.16 18.28 3.79
N ASP A 482 0.87 19.56 3.98
CA ASP A 482 -0.37 20.00 4.61
C ASP A 482 -1.04 21.17 3.86
N MET A 483 -2.30 21.47 4.21
CA MET A 483 -3.08 22.57 3.66
C MET A 483 -4.14 23.07 4.64
N ASN A 484 -4.72 24.23 4.36
CA ASN A 484 -5.92 24.71 5.04
C ASN A 484 -7.14 23.82 4.70
N PRO A 485 -8.16 23.77 5.57
CA PRO A 485 -9.35 22.91 5.39
C PRO A 485 -10.25 23.30 4.20
N ASP A 486 -9.95 24.41 3.53
CA ASP A 486 -10.64 24.90 2.34
C ASP A 486 -9.90 24.61 1.02
N GLY A 487 -8.75 23.92 1.10
CA GLY A 487 -7.88 23.57 -0.03
C GLY A 487 -6.77 24.58 -0.32
N THR A 488 -6.71 25.70 0.39
CA THR A 488 -5.67 26.73 0.18
C THR A 488 -4.38 26.41 0.93
N ASP A 489 -3.30 27.14 0.63
CA ASP A 489 -2.09 27.15 1.45
C ASP A 489 -1.36 25.79 1.53
N ILE A 490 -1.36 25.05 0.41
CA ILE A 490 -0.64 23.77 0.28
C ILE A 490 0.86 23.99 0.50
N ASN A 491 1.41 23.29 1.50
CA ASN A 491 2.76 23.47 2.01
C ASN A 491 3.48 22.11 2.11
N LEU A 492 4.71 22.03 1.60
CA LEU A 492 5.55 20.84 1.66
C LEU A 492 6.08 20.64 3.08
N LEU A 493 5.87 19.46 3.68
CA LEU A 493 6.34 19.12 5.02
C LEU A 493 7.61 18.28 5.03
N SER A 494 7.79 17.39 4.06
CA SER A 494 8.93 16.47 4.01
C SER A 494 9.69 16.60 2.71
N PHE A 495 11.02 16.77 2.80
CA PHE A 495 11.92 16.98 1.67
C PHE A 495 12.63 15.70 1.22
N HIS A 496 12.15 14.55 1.69
CA HIS A 496 12.79 13.25 1.50
C HIS A 496 12.76 12.77 0.04
N ASP A 497 13.83 12.13 -0.43
CA ASP A 497 14.09 11.76 -1.82
C ASP A 497 13.39 10.49 -2.32
N SER A 498 12.40 10.01 -1.59
CA SER A 498 11.64 8.79 -1.89
C SER A 498 10.19 8.90 -1.37
N ASN A 499 9.43 7.80 -1.48
CA ASN A 499 8.00 7.78 -1.18
C ASN A 499 7.66 7.71 0.32
N GLU A 500 6.54 8.33 0.67
CA GLU A 500 5.97 8.43 2.02
C GLU A 500 4.46 8.15 2.00
N TRP A 501 3.90 7.61 3.09
CA TRP A 501 2.50 7.14 3.12
C TRP A 501 1.80 7.26 4.49
N HIS A 502 0.46 7.23 4.45
CA HIS A 502 -0.44 7.00 5.59
C HIS A 502 -0.17 7.85 6.86
N PRO A 503 -0.15 9.20 6.77
CA PRO A 503 -0.02 10.03 7.96
C PRO A 503 -1.21 9.87 8.92
N SER A 504 -0.93 9.85 10.22
CA SER A 504 -1.91 9.99 11.31
C SER A 504 -1.34 10.87 12.43
N VAL A 505 -2.14 11.17 13.46
CA VAL A 505 -1.74 12.08 14.55
C VAL A 505 -1.52 11.30 15.83
N THR A 506 -0.34 11.47 16.42
CA THR A 506 0.08 10.93 17.72
C THR A 506 -0.67 11.58 18.89
N HIS A 507 -0.69 10.93 20.05
CA HIS A 507 -1.35 11.46 21.26
C HIS A 507 -0.76 12.77 21.79
N ASP A 508 0.47 13.12 21.39
CA ASP A 508 1.13 14.38 21.78
C ASP A 508 1.07 15.47 20.71
N GLY A 509 0.25 15.27 19.67
CA GLY A 509 -0.04 16.29 18.66
C GLY A 509 1.02 16.41 17.56
N ARG A 510 1.84 15.38 17.35
CA ARG A 510 2.76 15.24 16.20
C ARG A 510 2.16 14.38 15.09
N ILE A 511 2.69 14.50 13.88
CA ILE A 511 2.35 13.63 12.75
C ILE A 511 3.22 12.37 12.82
N VAL A 512 2.62 11.19 12.66
CA VAL A 512 3.31 9.91 12.41
C VAL A 512 2.97 9.41 11.01
N TRP A 513 3.94 8.95 10.24
CA TRP A 513 3.71 8.43 8.88
C TRP A 513 4.78 7.40 8.51
N THR A 514 4.60 6.65 7.42
CA THR A 514 5.60 5.70 6.94
C THR A 514 6.47 6.36 5.88
N ARG A 515 7.80 6.26 6.01
CA ARG A 515 8.78 6.75 5.03
C ARG A 515 9.61 5.60 4.49
N TRP A 516 9.86 5.61 3.18
CA TRP A 516 10.80 4.72 2.52
C TRP A 516 12.24 5.26 2.58
N ASP A 517 12.95 5.10 3.68
CA ASP A 517 14.31 5.61 3.80
C ASP A 517 15.35 4.74 3.04
N TYR A 518 15.46 5.00 1.74
CA TYR A 518 16.36 4.28 0.83
C TYR A 518 17.63 5.06 0.47
N VAL A 519 18.15 5.83 1.43
CA VAL A 519 19.42 6.54 1.28
C VAL A 519 20.55 5.63 1.72
N ASP A 520 21.30 5.12 0.75
CA ASP A 520 22.39 4.16 0.98
C ASP A 520 21.93 2.98 1.85
N ARG A 521 20.66 2.51 1.74
CA ARG A 521 20.13 1.32 2.43
C ARG A 521 19.69 0.27 1.41
N HIS A 522 19.02 -0.80 1.83
CA HIS A 522 18.38 -1.75 0.92
C HIS A 522 16.93 -1.35 0.64
N GLY A 523 16.51 -1.43 -0.63
CA GLY A 523 15.26 -0.86 -1.13
C GLY A 523 13.99 -1.46 -0.52
N CYS A 524 14.04 -2.71 -0.05
CA CYS A 524 12.86 -3.38 0.48
C CYS A 524 12.66 -3.32 2.00
N VAL A 525 13.63 -2.85 2.81
CA VAL A 525 13.59 -3.05 4.28
C VAL A 525 13.39 -1.78 5.10
N ALA A 526 13.46 -0.62 4.47
CA ALA A 526 13.52 0.67 5.16
C ALA A 526 12.21 1.46 5.05
N HIS A 527 11.06 0.78 5.13
CA HIS A 527 9.72 1.38 5.05
C HIS A 527 9.07 1.35 6.43
N VAL A 528 9.45 2.32 7.27
CA VAL A 528 9.16 2.28 8.71
C VAL A 528 8.48 3.57 9.17
N PRO A 529 7.84 3.59 10.36
CA PRO A 529 7.21 4.80 10.87
C PRO A 529 8.20 5.87 11.32
N TRP A 530 7.86 7.13 11.03
CA TRP A 530 8.54 8.35 11.43
C TRP A 530 7.57 9.30 12.10
N ILE A 531 8.09 10.22 12.91
CA ILE A 531 7.34 11.28 13.59
C ILE A 531 7.93 12.65 13.29
N THR A 532 7.09 13.69 13.23
CA THR A 532 7.48 15.08 12.98
C THR A 532 6.48 16.04 13.62
N ARG A 533 6.90 17.27 13.89
CA ARG A 533 5.97 18.32 14.36
C ARG A 533 4.97 18.70 13.26
N LEU A 534 3.90 19.40 13.64
CA LEU A 534 2.82 19.77 12.70
C LEU A 534 3.28 20.63 11.52
N ASP A 535 4.40 21.33 11.69
CA ASP A 535 5.03 22.12 10.65
C ASP A 535 6.09 21.33 9.87
N GLY A 536 6.32 20.04 10.12
CA GLY A 536 7.36 19.25 9.44
C GLY A 536 8.79 19.45 9.97
N THR A 537 8.96 20.21 11.07
CA THR A 537 10.26 20.32 11.77
C THR A 537 10.54 19.09 12.65
N ASP A 538 11.82 18.82 12.91
CA ASP A 538 12.28 17.73 13.78
C ASP A 538 11.81 16.30 13.38
N PRO A 539 12.01 15.85 12.12
CA PRO A 539 11.62 14.50 11.69
C PRO A 539 12.51 13.42 12.32
N ARG A 540 11.90 12.36 12.88
CA ARG A 540 12.61 11.27 13.57
C ARG A 540 12.00 9.90 13.27
N ALA A 541 12.83 8.90 12.98
CA ALA A 541 12.36 7.51 12.90
C ALA A 541 11.84 7.03 14.25
N LEU A 542 10.71 6.33 14.27
CA LEU A 542 10.19 5.67 15.47
C LEU A 542 11.08 4.47 15.85
N HIS A 543 11.46 3.67 14.86
CA HIS A 543 12.42 2.55 14.94
C HIS A 543 12.88 2.17 13.51
N GLY A 544 13.55 1.02 13.36
CA GLY A 544 13.73 0.29 12.11
C GLY A 544 14.97 0.71 11.32
N ASN A 545 16.04 1.10 12.01
CA ASN A 545 17.16 1.76 11.34
C ASN A 545 18.06 0.80 10.56
N PHE A 546 18.26 -0.44 11.02
CA PHE A 546 19.15 -1.40 10.36
C PHE A 546 18.60 -2.82 10.29
N ALA A 547 17.27 -2.93 10.18
CA ALA A 547 16.57 -4.20 10.19
C ALA A 547 16.99 -5.14 9.05
N VAL A 548 17.19 -6.42 9.37
CA VAL A 548 17.48 -7.44 8.36
C VAL A 548 16.19 -7.91 7.69
N ARG A 549 16.17 -7.95 6.35
CA ARG A 549 14.96 -8.24 5.55
C ARG A 549 14.14 -9.44 6.05
N GLN A 550 14.80 -10.58 6.25
CA GLN A 550 14.13 -11.84 6.61
C GLN A 550 13.53 -11.83 8.03
N GLN A 551 13.99 -10.90 8.88
CA GLN A 551 13.59 -10.82 10.28
C GLN A 551 12.43 -9.84 10.52
N ARG A 552 12.00 -9.09 9.50
CA ARG A 552 10.99 -8.03 9.63
C ARG A 552 10.05 -7.97 8.43
N ALA A 553 9.01 -7.17 8.54
CA ALA A 553 8.19 -6.82 7.39
C ALA A 553 8.99 -5.96 6.41
N ASP A 554 8.76 -6.13 5.11
CA ASP A 554 9.33 -5.23 4.10
C ASP A 554 8.77 -3.80 4.31
N MET A 555 7.49 -3.68 4.68
CA MET A 555 6.83 -2.40 4.94
C MET A 555 5.92 -2.42 6.18
N GLU A 556 5.91 -1.30 6.91
CA GLU A 556 4.99 -1.06 8.03
C GLU A 556 4.10 0.15 7.70
N LEU A 557 2.90 -0.13 7.20
CA LEU A 557 1.96 0.86 6.65
C LEU A 557 0.75 1.07 7.57
N ASN A 558 -0.07 2.10 7.30
CA ASN A 558 -1.28 2.42 8.06
C ASN A 558 -1.04 2.59 9.58
N VAL A 559 0.11 3.16 9.94
CA VAL A 559 0.50 3.34 11.35
C VAL A 559 -0.49 4.24 12.08
N ARG A 560 -1.01 3.77 13.21
CA ARG A 560 -1.97 4.51 14.06
C ARG A 560 -1.63 4.33 15.53
N PRO A 561 -1.65 5.41 16.34
CA PRO A 561 -1.51 5.27 17.79
C PRO A 561 -2.72 4.55 18.37
N ILE A 562 -2.48 3.71 19.37
CA ILE A 562 -3.52 2.98 20.07
C ILE A 562 -4.07 3.85 21.21
N PRO A 563 -5.40 4.04 21.34
CA PRO A 563 -5.98 4.86 22.42
C PRO A 563 -5.49 4.45 23.81
N ASN A 564 -5.17 5.44 24.65
CA ASN A 564 -4.68 5.24 26.03
C ASN A 564 -3.43 4.35 26.14
N SER A 565 -2.63 4.28 25.08
CA SER A 565 -1.43 3.46 25.01
C SER A 565 -0.28 4.22 24.33
N PRO A 566 0.98 3.95 24.72
CA PRO A 566 2.15 4.46 23.99
C PRO A 566 2.47 3.66 22.72
N LYS A 567 1.72 2.59 22.43
CA LYS A 567 1.93 1.68 21.30
C LYS A 567 1.18 2.14 20.06
N TYR A 568 1.58 1.57 18.93
CA TYR A 568 0.97 1.78 17.62
C TYR A 568 0.54 0.44 17.03
N VAL A 569 -0.49 0.47 16.18
CA VAL A 569 -0.83 -0.63 15.28
C VAL A 569 -0.40 -0.27 13.86
N ALA A 570 0.04 -1.26 13.09
CA ALA A 570 0.38 -1.10 11.68
C ALA A 570 0.09 -2.39 10.87
N THR A 571 0.02 -2.25 9.56
CA THR A 571 -0.05 -3.36 8.60
C THR A 571 1.36 -3.69 8.11
N ALA A 572 1.81 -4.92 8.34
CA ALA A 572 3.05 -5.46 7.77
C ALA A 572 2.80 -5.91 6.32
N ALA A 573 3.19 -5.09 5.35
CA ALA A 573 2.87 -5.22 3.94
C ALA A 573 4.10 -5.62 3.08
N PRO A 574 3.89 -6.21 1.88
CA PRO A 574 4.95 -6.53 0.92
C PRO A 574 5.49 -5.29 0.20
N HIS A 575 6.71 -5.39 -0.34
CA HIS A 575 7.27 -4.40 -1.24
C HIS A 575 6.60 -4.43 -2.64
N HIS A 576 6.50 -5.60 -3.28
CA HIS A 576 5.90 -5.78 -4.61
C HIS A 576 4.42 -6.21 -4.54
N GLY A 577 3.65 -5.55 -3.65
CA GLY A 577 2.22 -5.80 -3.49
C GLY A 577 1.45 -4.54 -3.08
N GLN A 578 0.28 -4.73 -2.47
CA GLN A 578 -0.56 -3.62 -1.98
C GLN A 578 -0.50 -3.52 -0.46
N ALA A 579 -1.10 -2.48 0.12
CA ALA A 579 -1.02 -2.15 1.55
C ALA A 579 -1.84 -3.10 2.48
N PHE A 580 -1.65 -4.41 2.30
CA PHE A 580 -2.31 -5.50 3.01
C PHE A 580 -1.27 -6.52 3.48
N GLY A 581 -1.56 -7.24 4.56
CA GLY A 581 -0.66 -8.22 5.14
C GLY A 581 -1.08 -8.60 6.55
N SER A 582 -0.16 -9.04 7.40
CA SER A 582 -0.46 -9.28 8.82
C SER A 582 -0.52 -7.97 9.60
N LEU A 583 -1.23 -7.94 10.73
CA LEU A 583 -1.23 -6.80 11.64
C LEU A 583 -0.13 -6.95 12.70
N ILE A 584 0.50 -5.83 13.06
CA ILE A 584 1.57 -5.74 14.06
C ILE A 584 1.29 -4.64 15.08
N ILE A 585 1.88 -4.80 16.27
CA ILE A 585 1.92 -3.80 17.33
C ILE A 585 3.36 -3.33 17.49
N ILE A 586 3.55 -2.01 17.58
CA ILE A 586 4.85 -1.36 17.74
C ILE A 586 4.89 -0.67 19.11
N ASP A 587 5.89 -0.99 19.93
CA ASP A 587 6.17 -0.30 21.20
C ASP A 587 7.49 0.47 21.10
N PRO A 588 7.44 1.80 20.93
CA PRO A 588 8.65 2.62 20.74
C PRO A 588 9.51 2.73 22.01
N ARG A 589 9.00 2.29 23.17
CA ARG A 589 9.77 2.28 24.42
C ARG A 589 10.72 1.10 24.51
N VAL A 590 10.47 0.05 23.72
CA VAL A 590 11.35 -1.11 23.65
C VAL A 590 12.51 -0.79 22.73
N LYS A 591 13.72 -1.16 23.17
CA LYS A 591 14.93 -0.99 22.37
C LYS A 591 14.79 -1.73 21.04
N ASP A 592 15.11 -1.02 19.96
CA ASP A 592 15.28 -1.64 18.65
C ASP A 592 16.54 -2.51 18.62
N ASP A 593 16.35 -3.79 18.37
CA ASP A 593 17.38 -4.82 18.23
C ASP A 593 17.69 -5.14 16.76
N ASP A 594 17.19 -4.31 15.83
CA ASP A 594 17.26 -4.50 14.38
C ASP A 594 16.48 -5.74 13.89
N ALA A 595 15.55 -6.22 14.71
CA ALA A 595 14.65 -7.31 14.43
C ALA A 595 13.25 -6.98 14.95
N MET A 596 12.67 -7.87 15.74
CA MET A 596 11.31 -7.77 16.26
C MET A 596 11.24 -7.25 17.70
N GLY A 597 12.33 -6.72 18.27
CA GLY A 597 12.34 -6.16 19.63
C GLY A 597 11.17 -5.20 19.90
N PRO A 598 11.01 -4.12 19.11
CA PRO A 598 9.92 -3.17 19.29
C PRO A 598 8.62 -3.58 18.59
N VAL A 599 8.56 -4.75 17.94
CA VAL A 599 7.42 -5.15 17.10
C VAL A 599 6.89 -6.53 17.51
N LYS A 600 5.58 -6.63 17.70
CA LYS A 600 4.91 -7.91 17.96
C LYS A 600 3.81 -8.18 16.94
N ARG A 601 3.60 -9.44 16.60
CA ARG A 601 2.56 -9.90 15.67
C ARG A 601 1.22 -9.93 16.39
N LEU A 602 0.27 -9.11 15.93
CA LEU A 602 -1.11 -9.16 16.39
C LEU A 602 -1.84 -10.36 15.77
N THR A 603 -1.55 -10.65 14.50
CA THR A 603 -2.12 -11.78 13.74
C THR A 603 -1.01 -12.78 13.37
N PRO A 604 -0.50 -13.59 14.33
CA PRO A 604 0.67 -14.45 14.14
C PRO A 604 0.46 -15.61 13.16
N GLU A 605 -0.79 -15.94 12.82
CA GLU A 605 -1.14 -16.99 11.87
C GLU A 605 -0.83 -16.63 10.41
N VAL A 606 -0.54 -15.36 10.13
CA VAL A 606 -0.11 -14.88 8.81
C VAL A 606 1.33 -14.41 8.90
N GLY A 607 2.24 -15.08 8.18
CA GLY A 607 3.62 -14.61 8.04
C GLY A 607 3.71 -13.25 7.34
N PHE A 608 4.87 -12.60 7.36
CA PHE A 608 5.04 -11.36 6.61
C PHE A 608 5.09 -11.63 5.09
N PRO A 609 4.28 -10.92 4.29
CA PRO A 609 4.35 -11.01 2.83
C PRO A 609 5.76 -10.72 2.30
N GLU A 610 6.17 -11.46 1.26
CA GLU A 610 7.52 -11.45 0.65
C GLU A 610 8.69 -11.87 1.55
N SER A 611 8.90 -11.21 2.68
CA SER A 611 10.04 -11.48 3.55
C SER A 611 9.95 -12.83 4.26
N GLN A 612 8.75 -13.36 4.46
CA GLN A 612 8.53 -14.62 5.18
C GLN A 612 7.48 -15.54 4.52
N GLY A 613 7.16 -15.29 3.24
CA GLY A 613 6.22 -16.10 2.49
C GLY A 613 4.75 -15.93 2.89
N GLY A 614 4.42 -14.88 3.64
CA GLY A 614 3.05 -14.52 4.02
C GLY A 614 2.18 -14.00 2.88
N ARG A 615 0.96 -13.57 3.22
CA ARG A 615 -0.05 -13.13 2.25
C ARG A 615 -0.75 -11.85 2.69
N GLU A 616 -1.32 -11.15 1.73
CA GLU A 616 -2.08 -9.91 1.88
C GLU A 616 -3.48 -10.20 2.46
N VAL A 617 -3.56 -10.56 3.74
CA VAL A 617 -4.79 -11.11 4.35
C VAL A 617 -5.58 -10.08 5.17
N TYR A 618 -4.90 -9.16 5.84
CA TYR A 618 -5.53 -8.07 6.60
C TYR A 618 -5.21 -6.71 6.00
N GLY A 619 -6.09 -5.75 6.28
CA GLY A 619 -5.92 -4.35 5.87
C GLY A 619 -6.60 -3.38 6.83
N THR A 620 -6.04 -2.17 6.83
CA THR A 620 -6.46 -0.93 7.51
C THR A 620 -7.13 -1.13 8.88
N ALA A 621 -6.33 -1.55 9.87
CA ALA A 621 -6.76 -1.66 11.26
C ALA A 621 -7.06 -0.29 11.90
N TRP A 622 -8.14 -0.22 12.67
CA TRP A 622 -8.53 0.88 13.53
C TRP A 622 -8.54 0.43 15.00
N PRO A 623 -7.62 0.94 15.84
CA PRO A 623 -7.52 0.49 17.23
C PRO A 623 -8.64 1.08 18.10
N LEU A 624 -9.33 0.22 18.86
CA LEU A 624 -10.24 0.63 19.95
C LEU A 624 -9.51 0.61 21.31
N SER A 625 -8.57 -0.32 21.47
CA SER A 625 -7.64 -0.45 22.60
C SER A 625 -6.43 -1.29 22.17
N GLU A 626 -5.56 -1.67 23.10
CA GLU A 626 -4.47 -2.62 22.83
C GLU A 626 -4.94 -4.03 22.46
N ASN A 627 -6.17 -4.41 22.82
CA ASN A 627 -6.71 -5.76 22.64
C ASN A 627 -7.81 -5.84 21.57
N TYR A 628 -8.37 -4.72 21.10
CA TYR A 628 -9.54 -4.72 20.23
C TYR A 628 -9.38 -3.76 19.05
N PHE A 629 -9.65 -4.24 17.85
CA PHE A 629 -9.43 -3.53 16.60
C PHE A 629 -10.59 -3.79 15.63
N LEU A 630 -11.01 -2.77 14.89
CA LEU A 630 -11.70 -3.00 13.61
C LEU A 630 -10.63 -3.18 12.54
N CYS A 631 -10.84 -4.06 11.58
CA CYS A 631 -9.98 -4.15 10.40
C CYS A 631 -10.75 -4.72 9.22
N VAL A 632 -10.08 -4.84 8.07
CA VAL A 632 -10.59 -5.66 6.97
C VAL A 632 -9.79 -6.94 6.83
N TYR A 633 -10.48 -8.02 6.47
CA TYR A 633 -9.92 -9.36 6.43
C TYR A 633 -10.55 -10.18 5.31
N ASP A 634 -9.70 -10.94 4.60
CA ASP A 634 -10.14 -11.94 3.64
C ASP A 634 -9.31 -13.21 3.74
N VAL A 635 -9.90 -14.26 4.32
CA VAL A 635 -9.21 -15.53 4.52
C VAL A 635 -8.82 -16.23 3.22
N ALA A 636 -9.57 -15.99 2.13
CA ALA A 636 -9.28 -16.58 0.82
C ALA A 636 -7.91 -16.14 0.31
N MET A 637 -7.46 -14.92 0.66
CA MET A 637 -6.16 -14.38 0.28
C MET A 637 -4.98 -15.20 0.81
N ASN A 638 -5.15 -15.97 1.90
CA ASN A 638 -4.09 -16.79 2.46
C ASN A 638 -3.72 -17.99 1.55
N GLY A 639 -4.65 -18.44 0.70
CA GLY A 639 -4.45 -19.55 -0.26
C GLY A 639 -4.02 -19.11 -1.65
N VAL A 640 -4.02 -17.80 -1.92
CA VAL A 640 -3.77 -17.24 -3.24
C VAL A 640 -2.28 -17.31 -3.59
N LYS A 641 -1.98 -17.81 -4.79
CA LYS A 641 -0.63 -17.80 -5.39
C LYS A 641 -0.47 -16.76 -6.50
N THR A 642 -1.56 -16.25 -7.05
CA THR A 642 -1.54 -15.30 -8.16
C THR A 642 -1.31 -13.88 -7.63
N LYS A 643 -0.49 -13.11 -8.33
CA LYS A 643 -0.18 -11.74 -7.92
C LYS A 643 -1.46 -10.87 -7.93
N HIS A 644 -2.32 -10.98 -8.95
CA HIS A 644 -3.46 -10.09 -9.17
C HIS A 644 -4.81 -10.64 -8.69
N THR A 645 -4.93 -10.97 -7.40
CA THR A 645 -6.23 -11.37 -6.85
C THR A 645 -7.01 -10.15 -6.33
N PRO A 646 -8.27 -9.95 -6.75
CA PRO A 646 -9.08 -8.79 -6.35
C PRO A 646 -9.27 -8.66 -4.84
N GLY A 647 -9.31 -9.77 -4.11
CA GLY A 647 -9.66 -9.82 -2.69
C GLY A 647 -11.14 -9.48 -2.46
N ASN A 648 -11.77 -10.13 -1.49
CA ASN A 648 -13.14 -9.84 -1.07
C ASN A 648 -13.14 -9.44 0.41
N TYR A 649 -12.44 -8.38 0.77
CA TYR A 649 -12.28 -8.01 2.17
C TYR A 649 -13.61 -7.59 2.82
N GLY A 650 -13.94 -8.23 3.94
CA GLY A 650 -15.04 -7.81 4.82
C GLY A 650 -14.52 -6.98 6.00
N ILE A 651 -15.41 -6.29 6.70
CA ILE A 651 -15.14 -5.56 7.95
C ILE A 651 -15.29 -6.53 9.12
N TYR A 652 -14.26 -6.60 9.97
CA TYR A 652 -14.22 -7.49 11.13
C TYR A 652 -13.89 -6.70 12.41
N LEU A 653 -14.47 -7.15 13.52
CA LEU A 653 -13.93 -6.93 14.85
C LEU A 653 -12.91 -8.06 15.14
N VAL A 654 -11.67 -7.70 15.43
CA VAL A 654 -10.58 -8.62 15.74
C VAL A 654 -10.01 -8.27 17.11
N ASP A 655 -9.69 -9.30 17.88
CA ASP A 655 -9.01 -9.13 19.17
C ASP A 655 -7.58 -9.68 19.18
N ALA A 656 -6.83 -9.31 20.21
CA ALA A 656 -5.48 -9.81 20.44
C ALA A 656 -5.44 -11.32 20.79
N PHE A 657 -6.57 -11.94 21.13
CA PHE A 657 -6.65 -13.36 21.47
C PHE A 657 -6.82 -14.25 20.24
N GLY A 658 -6.96 -13.66 19.04
CA GLY A 658 -7.09 -14.35 17.76
C GLY A 658 -8.53 -14.60 17.32
N ASN A 659 -9.52 -14.05 18.03
CA ASN A 659 -10.93 -14.09 17.62
C ASN A 659 -11.21 -13.08 16.50
N LYS A 660 -12.21 -13.40 15.67
CA LYS A 660 -12.62 -12.60 14.52
C LYS A 660 -14.13 -12.67 14.37
N GLU A 661 -14.78 -11.53 14.36
CA GLU A 661 -16.22 -11.40 14.15
C GLU A 661 -16.50 -10.58 12.90
N LEU A 662 -17.13 -11.21 11.90
CA LEU A 662 -17.60 -10.50 10.71
C LEU A 662 -18.72 -9.54 11.11
N LEU A 663 -18.54 -8.26 10.76
CA LEU A 663 -19.56 -7.21 10.91
C LEU A 663 -20.33 -7.04 9.60
N TYR A 664 -19.61 -6.93 8.48
CA TYR A 664 -20.21 -6.74 7.16
C TYR A 664 -19.25 -7.15 6.05
N ARG A 665 -19.78 -7.80 5.01
CA ARG A 665 -19.08 -8.06 3.75
C ARG A 665 -20.05 -7.80 2.62
N ASP A 666 -19.62 -7.03 1.64
CA ASP A 666 -20.36 -6.88 0.39
C ASP A 666 -19.91 -8.00 -0.57
N PRO A 667 -20.83 -8.80 -1.13
CA PRO A 667 -20.47 -9.89 -2.02
C PRO A 667 -19.92 -9.45 -3.38
N GLU A 668 -20.10 -8.18 -3.77
CA GLU A 668 -19.72 -7.66 -5.09
C GLU A 668 -18.41 -6.88 -5.07
N ILE A 669 -18.04 -6.28 -3.93
CA ILE A 669 -16.89 -5.39 -3.85
C ILE A 669 -16.28 -5.34 -2.44
N ALA A 670 -14.95 -5.30 -2.38
CA ALA A 670 -14.24 -5.28 -1.11
C ALA A 670 -14.53 -4.00 -0.30
N CYS A 671 -14.69 -4.18 1.00
CA CYS A 671 -14.80 -3.12 2.00
C CYS A 671 -13.41 -2.76 2.54
N HIS A 672 -13.17 -1.48 2.81
CA HIS A 672 -11.88 -0.97 3.30
C HIS A 672 -12.07 0.19 4.29
N ASN A 673 -11.06 0.38 5.15
CA ASN A 673 -10.93 1.52 6.04
C ASN A 673 -12.13 1.70 7.00
N PRO A 674 -12.47 0.71 7.83
CA PRO A 674 -13.52 0.87 8.83
C PRO A 674 -13.09 1.88 9.90
N ILE A 675 -13.92 2.89 10.12
CA ILE A 675 -13.70 3.98 11.07
C ILE A 675 -14.98 4.12 11.92
N PRO A 676 -14.94 3.97 13.25
CA PRO A 676 -16.07 4.31 14.11
C PRO A 676 -16.53 5.75 13.87
N LEU A 677 -17.79 5.94 13.49
CA LEU A 677 -18.35 7.26 13.20
C LEU A 677 -18.77 7.92 14.52
N ARG A 678 -17.80 8.42 15.27
CA ARG A 678 -18.02 9.10 16.56
C ARG A 678 -16.93 10.14 16.84
N PRO A 679 -17.19 11.14 17.70
CA PRO A 679 -16.16 12.06 18.13
C PRO A 679 -14.98 11.34 18.79
N THR A 680 -13.78 11.90 18.61
CA THR A 680 -12.53 11.44 19.22
C THR A 680 -11.84 12.60 19.93
N ALA A 681 -11.00 12.26 20.92
CA ALA A 681 -10.23 13.27 21.63
C ALA A 681 -9.23 13.94 20.67
N LYS A 682 -9.30 15.27 20.58
CA LYS A 682 -8.34 16.08 19.82
C LYS A 682 -7.02 16.17 20.62
N PRO A 683 -5.88 15.72 20.07
CA PRO A 683 -4.59 15.83 20.75
C PRO A 683 -4.21 17.28 21.06
N PRO A 684 -3.43 17.54 22.13
CA PRO A 684 -2.95 18.88 22.44
C PRO A 684 -1.97 19.38 21.36
N ILE A 685 -1.89 20.70 21.17
CA ILE A 685 -0.85 21.32 20.35
C ILE A 685 0.32 21.62 21.28
N THR A 686 1.39 20.82 21.19
CA THR A 686 2.53 20.87 22.13
C THR A 686 3.62 21.86 21.73
N VAL A 687 3.60 22.39 20.50
CA VAL A 687 4.56 23.39 20.01
C VAL A 687 3.84 24.69 19.72
N ASN A 688 4.30 25.81 20.31
CA ASN A 688 3.69 27.12 20.15
C ASN A 688 3.72 27.57 18.68
N PRO A 689 2.55 27.79 18.03
CA PRO A 689 2.47 28.31 16.66
C PRO A 689 3.18 29.66 16.45
N GLN A 690 3.47 30.40 17.53
CA GLN A 690 4.14 31.70 17.47
C GLN A 690 5.64 31.61 17.15
N LEU A 691 6.27 30.43 17.22
CA LEU A 691 7.64 30.23 16.72
C LEU A 691 7.71 30.09 15.18
N THR A 692 6.56 29.97 14.50
CA THR A 692 6.42 29.85 13.03
C THR A 692 5.64 31.02 12.42
N ALA A 693 5.55 32.15 13.11
CA ALA A 693 4.58 33.24 12.86
C ALA A 693 4.65 33.96 11.50
N ASN A 694 5.49 33.54 10.54
CA ASN A 694 5.48 34.00 9.16
C ASN A 694 6.26 33.05 8.22
N ALA A 695 5.79 31.82 8.02
CA ALA A 695 6.28 31.00 6.90
C ALA A 695 5.16 30.84 5.88
N GLN A 696 5.29 31.53 4.75
CA GLN A 696 4.53 31.21 3.54
C GLN A 696 4.68 29.70 3.23
N PRO A 697 3.71 29.06 2.56
CA PRO A 697 3.82 27.68 2.14
C PRO A 697 5.13 27.43 1.40
N VAL A 698 5.86 26.42 1.86
CA VAL A 698 7.13 26.04 1.26
C VAL A 698 6.88 25.25 -0.01
N LYS A 699 7.62 25.62 -1.06
CA LYS A 699 7.59 25.03 -2.40
C LYS A 699 8.98 24.55 -2.81
N PRO A 700 9.08 23.60 -3.77
CA PRO A 700 10.36 23.21 -4.34
C PRO A 700 11.14 24.43 -4.86
N GLY A 701 12.41 24.54 -4.47
CA GLY A 701 13.31 25.62 -4.86
C GLY A 701 13.34 26.84 -3.92
N ASP A 702 12.51 26.88 -2.87
CA ASP A 702 12.56 27.98 -1.90
C ASP A 702 13.91 28.05 -1.17
N PRO A 703 14.49 29.24 -0.97
CA PRO A 703 15.71 29.41 -0.21
C PRO A 703 15.45 29.47 1.30
N GLY A 704 16.46 29.13 2.09
CA GLY A 704 16.43 29.32 3.53
C GLY A 704 17.67 28.77 4.21
N GLU A 705 17.76 28.97 5.52
CA GLU A 705 18.88 28.56 6.35
C GLU A 705 18.34 28.13 7.71
N GLY A 706 18.86 27.04 8.25
CA GLY A 706 18.65 26.62 9.63
C GLY A 706 19.99 26.41 10.33
N THR A 707 19.94 26.06 11.61
CA THR A 707 21.13 25.74 12.41
C THR A 707 21.01 24.35 13.02
N MET A 708 22.12 23.63 13.04
CA MET A 708 22.22 22.32 13.66
C MET A 708 23.34 22.30 14.71
N ALA A 709 23.14 21.52 15.76
CA ALA A 709 24.19 21.22 16.72
C ALA A 709 24.21 19.73 17.08
N VAL A 710 25.41 19.22 17.35
CA VAL A 710 25.62 17.90 17.96
C VAL A 710 26.32 18.12 19.29
N VAL A 711 25.75 17.57 20.37
CA VAL A 711 26.29 17.73 21.73
C VAL A 711 27.62 17.00 21.85
N ASN A 712 27.69 15.73 21.43
CA ASN A 712 28.94 14.97 21.39
C ASN A 712 28.89 13.90 20.29
N ILE A 713 29.70 14.07 19.24
CA ILE A 713 29.80 13.12 18.13
C ILE A 713 30.27 11.71 18.53
N TYR A 714 30.92 11.57 19.70
CA TYR A 714 31.38 10.28 20.22
C TYR A 714 30.31 9.52 21.03
N ASP A 715 29.12 10.10 21.23
CA ASP A 715 27.98 9.37 21.79
C ASP A 715 27.29 8.57 20.67
N THR A 716 27.81 7.36 20.42
CA THR A 716 27.45 6.51 19.29
C THR A 716 26.81 5.19 19.74
N LEU A 717 25.95 4.61 18.91
CA LEU A 717 25.37 3.28 19.17
C LEU A 717 26.43 2.15 19.24
N ARG A 718 27.56 2.31 18.55
CA ARG A 718 28.65 1.32 18.47
C ARG A 718 29.93 1.89 19.08
N PRO A 719 30.84 1.02 19.59
CA PRO A 719 32.12 1.46 20.10
C PRO A 719 32.89 2.28 19.07
N TRP A 720 33.47 3.39 19.52
CA TRP A 720 34.32 4.24 18.71
C TRP A 720 35.75 3.67 18.67
N PRO A 721 36.44 3.64 17.51
CA PRO A 721 37.82 3.17 17.45
C PRO A 721 38.77 4.10 18.20
N GLU A 722 39.56 3.57 19.14
CA GLU A 722 40.40 4.35 20.08
C GLU A 722 41.36 5.34 19.39
N ASN A 723 41.89 4.97 18.22
CA ASN A 723 42.89 5.75 17.50
C ASN A 723 42.31 6.69 16.43
N LEU A 724 40.99 6.77 16.28
CA LEU A 724 40.36 7.65 15.30
C LEU A 724 39.82 8.90 15.98
N LYS A 725 40.13 10.07 15.43
CA LYS A 725 39.60 11.36 15.89
C LYS A 725 38.90 12.06 14.74
N ALA A 726 37.65 12.43 14.96
CA ALA A 726 36.94 13.29 14.03
C ALA A 726 37.41 14.74 14.21
N ARG A 727 37.51 15.49 13.12
CA ARG A 727 37.91 16.90 13.09
C ARG A 727 36.84 17.80 12.53
N GLU A 728 36.12 17.33 11.52
CA GLU A 728 35.09 18.11 10.86
C GLU A 728 33.87 17.23 10.58
N ILE A 729 32.72 17.88 10.43
CA ILE A 729 31.52 17.29 9.84
C ILE A 729 31.46 17.75 8.39
N ARG A 730 31.45 16.80 7.45
CA ARG A 730 31.17 17.08 6.04
C ARG A 730 29.66 17.04 5.82
N ILE A 731 29.13 18.09 5.21
CA ILE A 731 27.71 18.29 4.95
C ILE A 731 27.44 18.00 3.48
N TYR A 732 26.47 17.13 3.23
CA TYR A 732 25.99 16.84 1.89
C TYR A 732 24.55 17.28 1.71
N GLN A 733 24.24 17.69 0.48
CA GLN A 733 22.89 17.67 -0.05
C GLN A 733 22.68 16.40 -0.88
N LEU A 734 21.58 15.70 -0.65
CA LEU A 734 21.08 14.66 -1.56
C LEU A 734 20.14 15.30 -2.57
N LEU A 735 20.32 14.96 -3.84
CA LEU A 735 19.48 15.47 -4.90
C LEU A 735 18.32 14.51 -5.18
N PRO A 736 17.09 15.03 -5.30
CA PRO A 736 15.98 14.26 -5.84
C PRO A 736 16.28 13.76 -7.26
N CYS A 737 15.90 12.53 -7.57
CA CYS A 737 16.03 12.01 -8.93
C CYS A 737 15.01 12.68 -9.85
N SER A 738 15.45 13.57 -10.72
CA SER A 738 14.58 14.40 -11.56
C SER A 738 14.09 13.71 -12.84
N VAL A 739 14.63 12.55 -13.16
CA VAL A 739 14.28 11.75 -14.36
C VAL A 739 13.95 10.31 -13.97
N PRO A 740 13.18 9.58 -14.80
CA PRO A 740 12.88 8.16 -14.58
C PRO A 740 14.14 7.30 -14.36
N SER A 741 14.05 6.32 -13.46
CA SER A 741 15.08 5.28 -13.28
C SER A 741 14.80 4.06 -14.18
N GLY A 742 15.52 2.95 -13.97
CA GLY A 742 15.32 1.73 -14.76
C GLY A 742 15.65 1.91 -16.24
N GLY A 743 14.98 1.18 -17.13
CA GLY A 743 15.26 1.19 -18.59
C GLY A 743 15.12 2.55 -19.28
N LEU A 744 14.47 3.51 -18.63
CA LEU A 744 14.16 4.84 -19.17
C LEU A 744 15.17 5.93 -18.76
N ARG A 745 16.16 5.58 -17.93
CA ARG A 745 17.15 6.54 -17.43
C ARG A 745 18.06 7.08 -18.53
N PRO A 746 18.43 8.37 -18.48
CA PRO A 746 19.41 8.93 -19.40
C PRO A 746 20.80 8.32 -19.25
N HIS A 747 21.32 8.19 -18.02
CA HIS A 747 22.61 7.60 -17.70
C HIS A 747 22.64 7.10 -16.25
N GLU A 748 23.68 6.34 -15.91
CA GLU A 748 23.98 5.95 -14.53
C GLU A 748 24.82 7.04 -13.86
N THR A 749 24.53 7.41 -12.62
CA THR A 749 25.34 8.36 -11.84
C THR A 749 26.67 7.77 -11.39
N GLY A 750 26.79 6.44 -11.37
CA GLY A 750 28.00 5.68 -11.05
C GLY A 750 27.71 4.18 -11.09
N HIS A 751 28.71 3.35 -10.76
CA HIS A 751 28.49 1.92 -10.56
C HIS A 751 27.54 1.68 -9.38
N ARG A 752 26.46 0.93 -9.64
CA ARG A 752 25.44 0.63 -8.64
C ARG A 752 26.02 -0.03 -7.39
N ILE A 753 25.39 0.26 -6.26
CA ILE A 753 25.65 -0.43 -5.01
C ILE A 753 25.15 -1.87 -5.16
N ALA A 754 26.05 -2.85 -4.98
CA ALA A 754 25.77 -4.26 -5.27
C ALA A 754 24.58 -4.85 -4.49
N GLU A 755 24.28 -4.32 -3.31
CA GLU A 755 23.16 -4.73 -2.43
C GLU A 755 21.78 -4.27 -2.93
N ALA A 756 21.76 -3.39 -3.93
CA ALA A 756 20.59 -2.64 -4.40
C ALA A 756 20.63 -2.59 -5.94
N GLY A 757 20.89 -3.74 -6.57
CA GLY A 757 21.32 -3.88 -7.96
C GLY A 757 20.40 -3.28 -9.04
N ASP A 758 19.20 -2.85 -8.69
CA ASP A 758 18.22 -2.18 -9.55
C ASP A 758 18.18 -0.64 -9.40
N SER A 759 19.05 -0.07 -8.58
CA SER A 759 18.95 1.31 -8.10
C SER A 759 20.14 2.19 -8.44
N LEU A 760 19.84 3.46 -8.72
CA LEU A 760 20.85 4.49 -9.02
C LEU A 760 21.61 4.90 -7.75
N VAL A 761 22.90 5.22 -7.90
CA VAL A 761 23.66 5.86 -6.82
C VAL A 761 23.09 7.26 -6.57
N PRO A 762 22.71 7.63 -5.33
CA PRO A 762 22.20 8.96 -5.06
C PRO A 762 23.21 10.04 -5.45
N ALA A 763 22.79 10.98 -6.30
CA ALA A 763 23.59 12.15 -6.61
C ALA A 763 23.65 13.04 -5.36
N ARG A 764 24.87 13.41 -4.96
CA ARG A 764 25.12 14.16 -3.72
C ARG A 764 26.18 15.22 -3.94
N TRP A 765 25.99 16.40 -3.35
CA TRP A 765 26.94 17.52 -3.44
C TRP A 765 27.48 17.86 -2.07
N VAL A 766 28.79 18.15 -1.99
CA VAL A 766 29.47 18.52 -0.74
C VAL A 766 29.27 20.01 -0.49
N LEU A 767 28.35 20.37 0.40
CA LEU A 767 28.10 21.77 0.71
C LEU A 767 29.29 22.43 1.42
N GLY A 768 30.05 21.65 2.17
CA GLY A 768 31.27 22.06 2.83
C GLY A 768 31.57 21.23 4.08
N THR A 769 32.58 21.65 4.83
CA THR A 769 32.92 21.09 6.13
C THR A 769 32.81 22.13 7.25
N VAL A 770 32.54 21.66 8.46
CA VAL A 770 32.44 22.49 9.67
C VAL A 770 33.24 21.86 10.82
N PRO A 771 33.87 22.66 11.68
CA PRO A 771 34.76 22.14 12.71
C PRO A 771 34.02 21.43 13.84
N ILE A 772 34.66 20.40 14.38
CA ILE A 772 34.31 19.72 15.64
C ILE A 772 35.25 20.23 16.73
N GLU A 773 34.68 20.63 17.86
CA GLU A 773 35.44 21.11 19.02
C GLU A 773 36.15 19.97 19.77
N ALA A 774 37.07 20.34 20.65
CA ALA A 774 37.87 19.37 21.42
C ALA A 774 37.02 18.45 22.33
N ASP A 775 35.83 18.89 22.74
CA ASP A 775 34.87 18.12 23.53
C ASP A 775 33.93 17.24 22.68
N GLY A 776 34.13 17.21 21.36
CA GLY A 776 33.31 16.44 20.41
C GLY A 776 32.04 17.16 19.98
N SER A 777 31.81 18.41 20.39
CA SER A 777 30.63 19.18 20.01
C SER A 777 30.79 19.89 18.67
N ALA A 778 29.68 20.15 17.98
CA ALA A 778 29.65 20.92 16.73
C ALA A 778 28.37 21.78 16.66
N HIS A 779 28.47 22.97 16.06
CA HIS A 779 27.36 23.91 15.90
C HIS A 779 27.55 24.70 14.60
N PHE A 780 26.61 24.60 13.68
CA PHE A 780 26.79 25.05 12.30
C PHE A 780 25.48 25.38 11.58
N LYS A 781 25.60 26.13 10.49
CA LYS A 781 24.51 26.46 9.57
C LYS A 781 24.37 25.41 8.48
N VAL A 782 23.15 25.25 7.99
CA VAL A 782 22.80 24.40 6.85
C VAL A 782 21.72 25.07 6.01
N PRO A 783 21.63 24.79 4.69
CA PRO A 783 20.52 25.29 3.91
C PRO A 783 19.21 24.61 4.33
N ALA A 784 18.13 25.36 4.33
CA ALA A 784 16.79 24.82 4.59
C ALA A 784 16.20 24.16 3.35
N TYR A 785 15.13 23.38 3.57
CA TYR A 785 14.26 22.83 2.52
C TYR A 785 14.94 21.86 1.56
N ARG A 786 16.05 21.26 1.99
CA ARG A 786 16.85 20.29 1.24
C ARG A 786 17.06 19.06 2.09
N GLU A 787 17.15 17.90 1.44
CA GLU A 787 17.59 16.69 2.13
C GLU A 787 19.10 16.73 2.34
N LEU A 788 19.50 16.59 3.60
CA LEU A 788 20.86 16.69 4.07
C LEU A 788 21.29 15.37 4.71
N PHE A 789 22.56 15.00 4.50
CA PHE A 789 23.20 13.95 5.29
C PHE A 789 24.65 14.33 5.64
N PHE A 790 25.22 13.63 6.62
CA PHE A 790 26.49 14.03 7.24
C PHE A 790 27.51 12.89 7.27
N GLN A 791 28.79 13.26 7.18
CA GLN A 791 29.93 12.38 7.44
C GLN A 791 30.84 13.00 8.51
N LEU A 792 31.28 12.19 9.46
CA LEU A 792 32.39 12.54 10.34
C LEU A 792 33.70 12.28 9.59
N VAL A 793 34.57 13.28 9.49
CA VAL A 793 35.87 13.16 8.79
C VAL A 793 37.03 13.45 9.73
N ASP A 794 38.18 12.84 9.45
CA ASP A 794 39.42 13.05 10.20
C ASP A 794 40.24 14.26 9.71
N GLU A 795 41.44 14.44 10.25
CA GLU A 795 42.38 15.51 9.86
C GLU A 795 42.93 15.42 8.43
N ARG A 796 42.76 14.28 7.77
CA ARG A 796 43.11 14.06 6.36
C ARG A 796 41.90 14.23 5.45
N GLY A 797 40.73 14.58 6.00
CA GLY A 797 39.47 14.69 5.26
C GLY A 797 38.85 13.34 4.88
N MET A 798 39.28 12.22 5.48
CA MET A 798 38.70 10.90 5.18
C MET A 798 37.51 10.59 6.10
N ALA A 799 36.43 10.06 5.53
CA ALA A 799 35.25 9.67 6.29
C ALA A 799 35.55 8.53 7.28
N ILE A 800 35.15 8.77 8.53
CA ILE A 800 35.17 7.78 9.61
C ILE A 800 33.83 7.06 9.65
N GLN A 801 32.72 7.81 9.59
CA GLN A 801 31.36 7.29 9.67
C GLN A 801 30.45 8.15 8.80
N SER A 802 29.51 7.50 8.09
CA SER A 802 28.50 8.16 7.27
C SER A 802 27.11 7.89 7.82
N MET A 803 26.27 8.93 7.85
CA MET A 803 24.84 8.79 7.99
C MET A 803 24.29 7.99 6.80
N ARG A 804 23.44 6.99 7.07
CA ARG A 804 22.72 6.20 6.05
C ARG A 804 21.23 6.57 6.10
N SER A 805 20.88 7.84 5.89
CA SER A 805 19.53 8.43 5.98
C SER A 805 19.64 9.87 5.52
N GLY A 806 18.53 10.57 5.31
CA GLY A 806 18.49 12.03 5.25
C GLY A 806 17.75 12.68 6.42
N THR A 807 17.99 13.96 6.61
CA THR A 807 17.17 14.88 7.42
C THR A 807 17.05 16.21 6.69
N ALA A 808 16.23 17.13 7.19
CA ALA A 808 16.10 18.47 6.65
C ALA A 808 15.81 19.45 7.77
N VAL A 809 15.98 20.74 7.50
CA VAL A 809 15.52 21.83 8.37
C VAL A 809 14.70 22.84 7.59
N ARG A 810 13.85 23.56 8.31
CA ARG A 810 13.19 24.76 7.81
C ARG A 810 14.00 26.03 8.05
N HIS A 811 13.61 27.10 7.37
CA HIS A 811 14.20 28.41 7.61
C HIS A 811 14.01 28.82 9.09
N GLY A 812 15.10 29.17 9.75
CA GLY A 812 15.13 29.56 11.17
C GLY A 812 15.05 28.40 12.16
N GLU A 813 14.90 27.15 11.71
CA GLU A 813 14.86 25.98 12.60
C GLU A 813 16.22 25.77 13.28
N LYS A 814 16.17 25.36 14.55
CA LYS A 814 17.32 24.94 15.34
C LYS A 814 17.15 23.48 15.73
N LEU A 815 17.97 22.61 15.15
CA LEU A 815 17.92 21.16 15.41
C LEU A 815 19.14 20.75 16.25
N VAL A 816 18.91 19.96 17.30
CA VAL A 816 19.99 19.46 18.17
C VAL A 816 19.93 17.94 18.25
N CYS A 817 21.07 17.31 18.02
CA CYS A 817 21.31 15.88 18.21
C CYS A 817 22.18 15.67 19.45
N GLN A 818 21.90 14.61 20.21
CA GLN A 818 22.75 14.25 21.34
C GLN A 818 24.09 13.68 20.86
N GLY A 819 24.06 12.79 19.86
CA GLY A 819 25.27 12.21 19.29
C GLY A 819 25.09 11.73 17.86
N CYS A 820 26.02 10.91 17.39
CA CYS A 820 26.00 10.36 16.03
C CYS A 820 25.37 8.97 16.03
N HIS A 821 24.06 8.91 15.82
CA HIS A 821 23.24 7.70 16.01
C HIS A 821 23.30 7.21 17.47
N GLU A 822 23.06 8.08 18.44
CA GLU A 822 23.04 7.72 19.86
C GLU A 822 21.93 6.70 20.20
N PRO A 823 22.08 5.90 21.26
CA PRO A 823 21.02 5.01 21.72
C PRO A 823 19.80 5.80 22.23
N LYS A 824 18.69 5.80 21.46
CA LYS A 824 17.45 6.55 21.79
C LYS A 824 16.79 6.20 23.13
N HIS A 825 17.08 5.01 23.68
CA HIS A 825 16.53 4.52 24.95
C HIS A 825 17.44 4.80 26.14
N LYS A 826 18.60 5.42 25.92
CA LYS A 826 19.50 5.86 26.98
C LYS A 826 19.15 7.31 27.31
N THR A 827 19.03 7.62 28.59
CA THR A 827 18.92 9.01 29.04
C THR A 827 20.12 9.78 28.54
N ALA A 828 19.89 10.96 27.94
CA ALA A 828 20.97 11.84 27.52
C ALA A 828 21.89 12.12 28.71
N ALA A 829 23.20 11.99 28.51
CA ALA A 829 24.14 12.34 29.55
C ALA A 829 24.05 13.85 29.82
N THR A 830 23.76 14.24 31.06
CA THR A 830 23.85 15.63 31.48
C THR A 830 25.31 16.08 31.37
N THR A 831 25.58 17.06 30.51
CA THR A 831 26.91 17.66 30.44
C THR A 831 27.08 18.64 31.61
N GLU A 832 28.16 18.52 32.38
CA GLU A 832 28.45 19.46 33.49
C GLU A 832 28.74 20.89 33.00
N ARG A 833 29.02 21.04 31.70
CA ARG A 833 29.33 22.32 31.04
C ARG A 833 28.55 22.43 29.73
N ILE A 834 28.31 23.67 29.30
CA ILE A 834 27.76 23.95 27.97
C ILE A 834 28.80 23.48 26.93
N PRO A 835 28.43 22.65 25.93
CA PRO A 835 29.33 22.22 24.87
C PRO A 835 30.07 23.40 24.22
N LEU A 836 31.36 23.25 23.94
CA LEU A 836 32.22 24.32 23.43
C LEU A 836 31.65 24.98 22.17
N ALA A 837 31.06 24.19 21.26
CA ALA A 837 30.52 24.70 20.01
C ALA A 837 29.29 25.61 20.22
N LEU A 838 28.54 25.40 21.31
CA LEU A 838 27.37 26.20 21.67
C LEU A 838 27.74 27.50 22.39
N GLN A 839 29.01 27.70 22.75
CA GLN A 839 29.51 28.94 23.36
C GLN A 839 29.86 30.02 22.32
N ARG A 840 29.74 29.70 21.03
CA ARG A 840 30.03 30.59 19.91
C ARG A 840 28.91 30.54 18.86
N PRO A 841 28.84 31.54 17.95
CA PRO A 841 27.95 31.48 16.80
C PRO A 841 28.16 30.21 15.95
N PRO A 842 27.12 29.73 15.24
CA PRO A 842 27.24 28.57 14.37
C PRO A 842 28.28 28.82 13.28
N SER A 843 29.09 27.80 12.99
CA SER A 843 30.05 27.83 11.89
C SER A 843 29.35 27.88 10.53
N GLU A 844 29.90 28.70 9.63
CA GLU A 844 29.58 28.63 8.20
C GLU A 844 30.30 27.42 7.57
N PRO A 845 29.62 26.61 6.73
CA PRO A 845 30.27 25.55 5.97
C PRO A 845 31.37 26.10 5.07
N LYS A 846 32.60 25.60 5.25
CA LYS A 846 33.72 25.93 4.37
C LYS A 846 33.62 25.08 3.09
N PRO A 847 33.59 25.68 1.89
CA PRO A 847 33.58 24.92 0.64
C PRO A 847 34.78 23.97 0.54
N ASP A 848 34.54 22.79 -0.04
CA ASP A 848 35.57 21.79 -0.34
C ASP A 848 36.19 22.06 -1.74
N VAL A 849 37.04 21.16 -2.24
CA VAL A 849 37.77 21.29 -3.51
C VAL A 849 36.84 21.35 -4.75
N ASP A 850 37.33 21.96 -5.84
CA ASP A 850 36.61 22.00 -7.11
C ASP A 850 36.19 20.61 -7.60
N GLY A 851 34.96 20.51 -8.11
CA GLY A 851 34.33 19.24 -8.51
C GLY A 851 33.60 18.51 -7.39
N SER A 852 33.50 19.08 -6.17
CA SER A 852 32.71 18.52 -5.06
C SER A 852 31.29 19.09 -4.95
N ASN A 853 31.07 20.32 -5.45
CA ASN A 853 29.77 21.00 -5.46
C ASN A 853 29.64 22.00 -6.62
N PRO A 854 28.85 21.68 -7.67
CA PRO A 854 28.26 20.37 -7.95
C PRO A 854 29.31 19.26 -8.07
N PHE A 855 28.97 18.04 -7.61
CA PHE A 855 29.88 16.90 -7.73
C PHE A 855 30.14 16.53 -9.19
N SER A 856 31.39 16.29 -9.59
CA SER A 856 31.78 15.85 -10.95
C SER A 856 33.11 15.11 -10.93
N TYR A 857 33.13 13.82 -11.25
CA TYR A 857 34.38 13.04 -11.36
C TYR A 857 35.36 13.62 -12.40
N PRO A 858 34.91 14.09 -13.59
CA PRO A 858 35.79 14.76 -14.56
C PRO A 858 36.52 16.00 -14.03
N ARG A 859 35.96 16.71 -13.06
CA ARG A 859 36.60 17.87 -12.41
C ARG A 859 37.36 17.49 -11.14
N LEU A 860 36.83 16.54 -10.38
CA LEU A 860 37.37 16.14 -9.10
C LEU A 860 38.60 15.24 -9.23
N VAL A 861 38.47 14.13 -9.97
CA VAL A 861 39.43 13.02 -9.95
C VAL A 861 40.30 12.99 -11.20
N GLN A 862 39.73 13.15 -12.41
CA GLN A 862 40.50 13.03 -13.65
C GLN A 862 41.74 13.95 -13.69
N PRO A 863 41.69 15.22 -13.23
CA PRO A 863 42.88 16.08 -13.23
C PRO A 863 44.02 15.54 -12.36
N VAL A 864 43.70 14.83 -11.27
CA VAL A 864 44.72 14.17 -10.42
C VAL A 864 45.40 13.05 -11.19
N LEU A 865 44.61 12.24 -11.92
CA LEU A 865 45.14 11.14 -12.73
C LEU A 865 45.98 11.65 -13.89
N ASP A 866 45.53 12.70 -14.58
CA ASP A 866 46.26 13.32 -15.69
C ASP A 866 47.65 13.81 -15.24
N ARG A 867 47.75 14.43 -14.05
CA ARG A 867 49.01 14.90 -13.49
C ARG A 867 49.94 13.78 -13.03
N ASN A 868 49.40 12.77 -12.34
CA ASN A 868 50.22 11.87 -11.52
C ASN A 868 50.29 10.43 -12.04
N CYS A 869 49.38 10.00 -12.91
CA CYS A 869 49.22 8.58 -13.24
C CYS A 869 49.24 8.29 -14.75
N VAL A 870 48.59 9.12 -15.57
CA VAL A 870 48.35 8.83 -16.99
C VAL A 870 49.65 8.58 -17.75
N SER A 871 50.68 9.41 -17.58
CA SER A 871 51.94 9.27 -18.32
C SER A 871 52.60 7.90 -18.13
N CYS A 872 52.71 7.43 -16.88
CA CYS A 872 53.31 6.14 -16.57
C CYS A 872 52.43 4.97 -17.04
N HIS A 873 51.12 5.07 -16.87
CA HIS A 873 50.17 4.05 -17.29
C HIS A 873 50.13 3.88 -18.82
N ASP A 874 50.30 4.97 -19.59
CA ASP A 874 50.31 4.94 -21.06
C ASP A 874 51.58 4.28 -21.61
N GLN A 875 52.70 4.36 -20.89
CA GLN A 875 53.96 3.71 -21.24
C GLN A 875 53.94 2.18 -21.01
N HIS A 876 52.98 1.66 -20.25
CA HIS A 876 52.92 0.25 -19.86
C HIS A 876 51.59 -0.44 -20.25
N PRO A 877 51.17 -0.38 -21.54
CA PRO A 877 49.92 -0.98 -21.98
C PRO A 877 49.93 -2.50 -21.73
N GLY A 878 48.82 -3.02 -21.19
CA GLY A 878 48.67 -4.44 -20.85
C GLY A 878 49.17 -4.84 -19.46
N LYS A 879 49.98 -4.02 -18.80
CA LYS A 879 50.36 -4.17 -17.37
C LYS A 879 49.65 -3.18 -16.47
N ALA A 880 49.43 -1.97 -16.97
CA ALA A 880 48.70 -0.91 -16.28
C ALA A 880 47.31 -0.68 -16.92
N PRO A 881 46.27 -0.40 -16.13
CA PRO A 881 44.96 -0.03 -16.69
C PRO A 881 45.00 1.35 -17.34
N ASN A 882 44.14 1.56 -18.35
CA ASN A 882 44.00 2.86 -19.01
C ASN A 882 43.30 3.87 -18.08
N LEU A 883 44.04 4.92 -17.69
CA LEU A 883 43.56 6.01 -16.83
C LEU A 883 43.25 7.32 -17.56
N LYS A 884 43.22 7.30 -18.90
CA LYS A 884 42.82 8.45 -19.72
C LYS A 884 41.30 8.64 -19.69
N ARG A 885 40.85 9.76 -20.26
CA ARG A 885 39.42 10.01 -20.53
C ARG A 885 38.85 8.98 -21.51
N GLU A 886 39.58 8.70 -22.58
CA GLU A 886 39.15 7.85 -23.70
C GLU A 886 39.70 6.41 -23.63
N PRO A 887 38.98 5.43 -24.20
CA PRO A 887 37.66 5.56 -24.81
C PRO A 887 36.55 5.72 -23.76
N ILE A 888 35.57 6.58 -24.03
CA ILE A 888 34.34 6.64 -23.23
C ILE A 888 33.57 5.33 -23.41
N GLN A 889 33.30 4.65 -22.30
CA GLN A 889 32.53 3.40 -22.27
C GLN A 889 31.44 3.51 -21.20
N ASN A 890 30.23 3.06 -21.52
CA ASN A 890 29.05 3.19 -20.65
C ASN A 890 28.79 4.64 -20.17
N LYS A 891 29.14 5.62 -21.01
CA LYS A 891 29.08 7.06 -20.68
C LYS A 891 29.99 7.48 -19.53
N PHE A 892 31.05 6.73 -19.24
CA PHE A 892 32.09 7.08 -18.28
C PHE A 892 33.46 7.10 -18.94
N TYR A 893 34.40 7.85 -18.34
CA TYR A 893 35.80 7.83 -18.76
C TYR A 893 36.42 6.44 -18.59
N ALA A 894 37.40 6.10 -19.43
CA ALA A 894 38.16 4.86 -19.29
C ALA A 894 38.79 4.73 -17.90
N SER A 895 39.26 5.84 -17.33
CA SER A 895 39.80 5.90 -15.97
C SER A 895 38.81 5.42 -14.91
N TYR A 896 37.55 5.88 -14.96
CA TYR A 896 36.52 5.50 -13.99
C TYR A 896 36.21 4.01 -14.06
N ASN A 897 35.93 3.51 -15.28
CA ASN A 897 35.64 2.10 -15.50
C ASN A 897 36.77 1.18 -15.00
N ASN A 898 38.02 1.63 -15.10
CA ASN A 898 39.16 0.88 -14.62
C ASN A 898 39.43 1.01 -13.11
N LEU A 899 39.14 2.16 -12.51
CA LEU A 899 39.45 2.45 -11.10
C LEU A 899 38.34 2.01 -10.14
N VAL A 900 37.07 2.13 -10.53
CA VAL A 900 35.91 1.94 -9.65
C VAL A 900 35.88 0.56 -8.96
N LYS A 901 36.43 -0.48 -9.60
CA LYS A 901 36.57 -1.82 -9.00
C LYS A 901 37.51 -1.87 -7.78
N TYR A 902 38.41 -0.89 -7.66
CA TYR A 902 39.29 -0.70 -6.49
C TYR A 902 38.70 0.29 -5.48
N GLY A 903 37.65 1.02 -5.85
CA GLY A 903 36.98 2.00 -5.02
C GLY A 903 36.02 1.40 -3.98
N PHE A 904 35.23 2.27 -3.34
CA PHE A 904 34.19 1.89 -2.40
C PHE A 904 32.81 2.00 -3.06
N THR A 905 32.17 0.85 -3.30
CA THR A 905 30.86 0.75 -3.99
C THR A 905 29.87 -0.14 -3.27
N ARG A 906 30.20 -0.64 -2.07
CA ARG A 906 29.35 -1.55 -1.30
C ARG A 906 29.55 -1.37 0.19
N TYR A 907 28.49 -1.58 0.96
CA TYR A 907 28.49 -1.39 2.41
C TYR A 907 28.62 -2.70 3.19
N GLY A 908 28.44 -3.86 2.55
CA GLY A 908 28.46 -5.19 3.18
C GLY A 908 27.12 -5.59 3.83
N ASP A 909 27.09 -6.75 4.49
CA ASP A 909 25.85 -7.51 4.82
C ASP A 909 25.02 -6.99 6.02
N HIS A 910 25.17 -5.74 6.45
CA HIS A 910 24.61 -5.30 7.74
C HIS A 910 23.86 -3.98 7.74
N TYR A 911 23.55 -3.40 6.58
CA TYR A 911 22.77 -2.15 6.44
C TYR A 911 23.27 -0.96 7.31
N ARG A 912 24.48 -1.05 7.89
CA ARG A 912 25.14 -0.09 8.78
C ARG A 912 26.44 0.45 8.18
N THR A 913 26.93 1.57 8.70
CA THR A 913 28.34 1.95 8.61
C THR A 913 29.06 1.50 9.87
N VAL A 914 30.27 0.95 9.73
CA VAL A 914 31.16 0.65 10.87
C VAL A 914 32.25 1.73 10.90
N PRO A 915 32.40 2.47 12.01
CA PRO A 915 33.43 3.52 12.10
C PRO A 915 34.81 3.03 11.68
N GLY A 916 35.44 3.73 10.74
CA GLY A 916 36.76 3.40 10.19
C GLY A 916 36.76 2.36 9.07
N GLN A 917 35.62 1.73 8.75
CA GLN A 917 35.48 0.73 7.68
C GLN A 917 34.56 1.22 6.56
N PHE A 918 34.64 2.49 6.22
CA PHE A 918 33.80 3.13 5.21
C PHE A 918 34.64 3.92 4.20
N GLY A 919 34.11 4.10 2.99
CA GLY A 919 34.62 5.05 1.99
C GLY A 919 36.08 4.79 1.62
N ALA A 920 36.87 5.88 1.60
CA ALA A 920 38.29 5.86 1.31
C ALA A 920 39.06 4.80 2.12
N ARG A 921 38.78 4.70 3.42
CA ARG A 921 39.46 3.79 4.36
C ARG A 921 39.20 2.32 4.07
N ALA A 922 38.03 2.00 3.53
CA ALA A 922 37.66 0.64 3.13
C ALA A 922 38.00 0.32 1.66
N SER A 923 38.53 1.29 0.91
CA SER A 923 38.88 1.08 -0.49
C SER A 923 40.22 0.34 -0.65
N ARG A 924 40.28 -0.52 -1.67
CA ARG A 924 41.54 -1.16 -2.08
C ARG A 924 42.51 -0.15 -2.70
N LEU A 925 41.97 0.92 -3.30
CA LEU A 925 42.75 1.97 -3.93
C LEU A 925 43.61 2.73 -2.91
N VAL A 926 43.01 3.22 -1.81
CA VAL A 926 43.76 3.93 -0.76
C VAL A 926 44.77 3.01 -0.09
N ALA A 927 44.38 1.77 0.23
CA ALA A 927 45.31 0.79 0.80
C ALA A 927 46.52 0.52 -0.11
N MET A 928 46.37 0.61 -1.43
CA MET A 928 47.47 0.50 -2.39
C MET A 928 48.32 1.77 -2.40
N LEU A 929 47.69 2.96 -2.46
CA LEU A 929 48.40 4.24 -2.50
C LEU A 929 49.22 4.49 -1.22
N GLU A 930 48.70 4.11 -0.05
CA GLU A 930 49.40 4.25 1.24
C GLU A 930 50.60 3.30 1.38
N LYS A 931 50.57 2.13 0.72
CA LYS A 931 51.73 1.23 0.67
C LYS A 931 52.84 1.74 -0.27
N GLY A 932 52.54 2.76 -1.07
CA GLY A 932 53.39 3.25 -2.15
C GLY A 932 53.06 2.60 -3.49
N HIS A 933 53.16 3.38 -4.56
CA HIS A 933 52.89 2.93 -5.93
C HIS A 933 53.90 3.52 -6.91
N HIS A 934 54.96 2.77 -7.22
CA HIS A 934 55.99 3.11 -8.22
C HIS A 934 56.48 4.57 -8.15
N ASP A 935 56.93 4.99 -6.95
CA ASP A 935 57.47 6.32 -6.65
C ASP A 935 56.51 7.52 -6.79
N VAL A 936 55.22 7.27 -7.09
CA VAL A 936 54.20 8.32 -7.12
C VAL A 936 54.02 8.92 -5.71
N LYS A 937 54.16 10.24 -5.62
CA LYS A 937 53.89 11.03 -4.41
C LYS A 937 52.80 12.05 -4.71
N LEU A 938 51.61 11.79 -4.17
CA LEU A 938 50.49 12.72 -4.31
C LEU A 938 50.65 13.90 -3.34
N SER A 939 50.29 15.10 -3.80
CA SER A 939 50.12 16.24 -2.90
C SER A 939 48.96 15.96 -1.92
N PRO A 940 48.90 16.66 -0.77
CA PRO A 940 47.77 16.52 0.15
C PRO A 940 46.41 16.78 -0.52
N GLU A 941 46.31 17.77 -1.42
CA GLU A 941 45.08 18.05 -2.17
C GLU A 941 44.73 16.93 -3.16
N ASP A 942 45.72 16.42 -3.90
CA ASP A 942 45.51 15.35 -4.88
C ASP A 942 45.06 14.05 -4.20
N PHE A 943 45.63 13.75 -3.04
CA PHE A 943 45.18 12.65 -2.21
C PHE A 943 43.75 12.87 -1.72
N HIS A 944 43.42 14.06 -1.21
CA HIS A 944 42.07 14.42 -0.73
C HIS A 944 41.01 14.29 -1.83
N ARG A 945 41.30 14.73 -3.06
CA ARG A 945 40.40 14.60 -4.21
C ARG A 945 40.03 13.14 -4.51
N ILE A 946 41.01 12.22 -4.40
CA ILE A 946 40.77 10.78 -4.57
C ILE A 946 39.96 10.24 -3.40
N THR A 947 40.30 10.58 -2.16
CA THR A 947 39.57 10.07 -0.99
C THR A 947 38.15 10.60 -0.90
N LEU A 948 37.92 11.86 -1.29
CA LEU A 948 36.58 12.45 -1.35
C LEU A 948 35.68 11.70 -2.33
N TRP A 949 36.18 11.35 -3.52
CA TRP A 949 35.44 10.52 -4.47
C TRP A 949 35.06 9.15 -3.89
N LEU A 950 35.96 8.53 -3.13
CA LEU A 950 35.69 7.24 -2.50
C LEU A 950 34.66 7.35 -1.37
N ASP A 951 34.71 8.44 -0.60
CA ASP A 951 33.75 8.75 0.45
C ASP A 951 32.35 9.12 -0.08
N THR A 952 32.26 9.54 -1.35
CA THR A 952 30.99 9.74 -2.08
C THR A 952 30.50 8.49 -2.82
N VAL A 953 30.88 7.31 -2.32
CA VAL A 953 30.47 6.01 -2.89
C VAL A 953 30.92 5.85 -4.34
N SER A 954 32.05 6.44 -4.68
CA SER A 954 32.70 6.32 -5.99
C SER A 954 31.78 6.71 -7.17
N MET A 955 30.93 7.72 -7.01
CA MET A 955 30.05 8.23 -8.07
C MET A 955 30.83 8.93 -9.20
N PHE A 956 30.25 9.00 -10.40
CA PHE A 956 30.81 9.70 -11.55
C PHE A 956 30.12 11.05 -11.81
N TYR A 957 28.79 11.04 -11.93
CA TYR A 957 27.97 12.24 -12.18
C TYR A 957 27.28 12.72 -10.91
N GLY A 958 27.27 14.03 -10.70
CA GLY A 958 26.48 14.70 -9.65
C GLY A 958 25.11 15.17 -10.12
N VAL A 959 24.60 14.66 -11.24
CA VAL A 959 23.33 15.03 -11.86
C VAL A 959 22.69 13.81 -12.52
N PHE A 960 21.36 13.80 -12.65
CA PHE A 960 20.61 12.69 -13.24
C PHE A 960 20.22 12.93 -14.71
N GLU A 961 20.12 14.20 -15.10
CA GLU A 961 19.62 14.65 -16.39
C GLU A 961 20.66 14.52 -17.50
N LYS A 962 20.23 14.14 -18.71
CA LYS A 962 21.11 13.88 -19.85
C LYS A 962 22.06 15.04 -20.17
N GLU A 963 21.50 16.23 -20.41
CA GLU A 963 22.25 17.41 -20.87
C GLU A 963 23.24 17.91 -19.81
N PRO A 964 22.84 18.13 -18.54
CA PRO A 964 23.77 18.34 -17.43
C PRO A 964 24.86 17.26 -17.30
N GLY A 965 24.51 15.98 -17.49
CA GLY A 965 25.48 14.88 -17.47
C GLY A 965 26.52 14.98 -18.58
N GLU A 966 26.08 15.25 -19.81
CA GLU A 966 26.98 15.46 -20.96
C GLU A 966 27.89 16.68 -20.77
N ALA A 967 27.40 17.75 -20.11
CA ALA A 967 28.22 18.88 -19.71
C ALA A 967 29.29 18.49 -18.68
N GLN A 968 28.92 17.73 -17.63
CA GLN A 968 29.91 17.21 -16.67
C GLN A 968 30.96 16.33 -17.35
N LEU A 969 30.57 15.52 -18.34
CA LEU A 969 31.50 14.68 -19.11
C LEU A 969 32.52 15.50 -19.91
N ARG A 970 32.21 16.75 -20.26
CA ARG A 970 33.17 17.70 -20.87
C ARG A 970 33.99 18.49 -19.84
N GLY A 971 33.76 18.26 -18.54
CA GLY A 971 34.42 18.98 -17.45
C GLY A 971 33.76 20.32 -17.11
N GLU A 972 32.56 20.59 -17.64
CA GLU A 972 31.79 21.80 -17.35
C GLU A 972 31.07 21.69 -15.99
N ILE A 973 30.70 22.83 -15.41
CA ILE A 973 29.85 22.88 -14.21
C ILE A 973 28.40 22.73 -14.67
N ALA A 974 27.65 21.83 -14.05
CA ALA A 974 26.23 21.61 -14.34
C ALA A 974 25.42 21.48 -13.05
N ARG A 975 24.17 21.99 -13.09
CA ARG A 975 23.20 21.95 -11.98
C ARG A 975 22.06 20.98 -12.31
N ALA A 976 21.49 20.38 -11.28
CA ALA A 976 20.27 19.58 -11.40
C ALA A 976 19.05 20.50 -11.54
N THR A 977 17.98 20.00 -12.16
CA THR A 977 16.73 20.76 -12.32
C THR A 977 15.86 20.73 -11.06
N LEU A 978 16.03 19.71 -10.22
CA LEU A 978 15.44 19.62 -8.88
C LEU A 978 16.59 19.66 -7.87
N GLU A 979 16.82 20.83 -7.28
CA GLU A 979 17.80 21.09 -6.22
C GLU A 979 17.10 21.20 -4.86
#